data_AF-A0A6I6C5K0-F1
#
_entry.id   AF-A0A6I6C5K0-F1
#
_cell.length_a   1.000
_cell.length_b   1.000
_cell.length_c   1.000
_cell.angle_alpha   90.00
_cell.angle_beta   90.00
_cell.angle_gamma   90.00
#
_symmetry.space_group_name_H-M   'P 1'
#
loop_
_entity.id
_entity.type
_entity.pdbx_description
1 polymer ?
#
loop_
_entity_poly.entity_id
_entity_poly.type
_entity_poly.pdbx_seq_one_letter_code
_entity_poly.pdbx_strand_id
1 'polypeptide(L)'
;MELKIYAPCNGSTTKLEDLKDGVFSEKLLGDGIVFYPEESMFYSPLEKGTLLQVFDTKHAYFFKSTNFENAILMHIGLDTVKLKGKPFELLSKEKKNVNKKSSIVKVDLEYIKKENISIATPITISGEYQYELKDLNIGEVKKGDLLYTIVFEKTNVEEIKNNATSIVEFKSKYLLAAEQFLVDIGGESNYKDVYNCMTRLRFSIIDKAKVDTKNISKNKLVKGVVWNGLELQIIIGGECYKVKDEILNLKNKVSNIVVSKDKILKPPLSRRMLGVVTGIMAPNVPIILASGILSALYALLAATKAIDTSNDANMFSTIMKILSKTGLLLVGIFFCMNTIKYLGGNILLGALLGLILVSRFYFQTGTSDSDLYKFGTYIQDKNYHISGWYLFSIGDFPVAVKSYEGSILPFIFVGFLGFYVDKWIKTWMPSTIDVVFRYPLVIIITIVPTLFGLGPILSLIEIGVAKAIGFIEKWPIGLGVGIFALIIQPLVIMGVHVAVYVTLQVPLLSGDPTAASLILPGGQAAVWGQIGAAIGVLIMTKNWNFKSVILGTLPSAAFGITETILYGVNIPKGRPFAIGCVAGAVGGIVMGSLGAKLRRLVGDGILYPMGLDGLDQLWFVIGSLVSLITAILLTVFLYRERIDEKRYAIKISSKVKRFITNIFVDAKNKYNKNLDSLNKEFISCKKEFNDYEKYLQKITKIENRLLKLEQKEEIKRKKLFEAIKRLESKTSQSSIDKKNDLISLYNQFSLEKEKLKLNLEKQEITNTNKLVIKTYQEKIKDLDSKVANTISILEKETNLQYLNNFKNGYWNATHTVDISYGYEDMRLYGFSKSEKKEIKNLKLQGVK
;
A
#
# COMPACT_ATOMS: atom_id res chain seq x y z
N MET A 1 -0.82 -38.89 -25.84
CA MET A 1 -1.05 -39.98 -24.85
C MET A 1 -2.52 -39.95 -24.50
N GLU A 2 -3.15 -41.09 -24.20
CA GLU A 2 -4.61 -41.16 -24.03
C GLU A 2 -5.01 -41.59 -22.62
N LEU A 3 -6.09 -40.99 -22.09
CA LEU A 3 -6.71 -41.33 -20.82
C LEU A 3 -8.20 -41.61 -21.05
N LYS A 4 -8.66 -42.80 -20.67
CA LYS A 4 -10.05 -43.24 -20.85
C LYS A 4 -10.85 -43.07 -19.56
N ILE A 5 -12.03 -42.46 -19.68
CA ILE A 5 -12.99 -42.25 -18.60
C ILE A 5 -14.18 -43.18 -18.80
N TYR A 6 -14.58 -43.88 -17.73
CA TYR A 6 -15.59 -44.93 -17.78
C TYR A 6 -16.82 -44.60 -16.91
N ALA A 7 -17.97 -45.18 -17.27
CA ALA A 7 -19.23 -44.98 -16.58
C ALA A 7 -19.16 -45.55 -15.15
N PRO A 8 -19.45 -44.75 -14.11
CA PRO A 8 -19.32 -45.19 -12.72
C PRO A 8 -20.44 -46.14 -12.28
N CYS A 9 -21.60 -46.13 -12.92
CA CYS A 9 -22.70 -47.08 -12.76
C CYS A 9 -23.55 -47.12 -14.04
N ASN A 10 -24.68 -47.85 -14.03
CA ASN A 10 -25.65 -47.79 -15.13
C ASN A 10 -26.38 -46.44 -15.14
N GLY A 11 -26.63 -45.90 -16.33
CA GLY A 11 -27.33 -44.62 -16.47
C GLY A 11 -27.30 -44.07 -17.90
N SER A 12 -27.58 -42.78 -18.04
CA SER A 12 -27.57 -42.09 -19.33
C SER A 12 -26.67 -40.85 -19.33
N THR A 13 -26.13 -40.45 -20.47
CA THR A 13 -25.25 -39.28 -20.59
C THR A 13 -25.78 -38.23 -21.55
N THR A 14 -25.49 -36.96 -21.27
CA THR A 14 -25.76 -35.80 -22.14
C THR A 14 -24.55 -34.89 -22.21
N LYS A 15 -24.54 -33.94 -23.16
CA LYS A 15 -23.44 -32.96 -23.23
C LYS A 15 -23.44 -32.04 -22.02
N LEU A 16 -22.28 -31.48 -21.71
CA LEU A 16 -22.12 -30.55 -20.58
C LEU A 16 -22.92 -29.26 -20.82
N GLU A 17 -22.98 -28.80 -22.06
CA GLU A 17 -23.71 -27.59 -22.48
C GLU A 17 -25.24 -27.73 -22.33
N ASP A 18 -25.78 -28.94 -22.25
CA ASP A 18 -27.22 -29.18 -22.10
C ASP A 18 -27.68 -29.03 -20.63
N LEU A 19 -26.73 -28.87 -19.71
CA LEU A 19 -27.02 -28.73 -18.28
C LEU A 19 -27.51 -27.32 -17.96
N LYS A 20 -28.59 -27.21 -17.18
CA LYS A 20 -29.11 -25.90 -16.74
C LYS A 20 -28.41 -25.43 -15.47
N ASP A 21 -27.11 -25.25 -15.52
CA ASP A 21 -26.29 -24.77 -14.42
C ASP A 21 -25.22 -23.80 -14.93
N GLY A 22 -25.05 -22.62 -14.32
CA GLY A 22 -24.11 -21.62 -14.83
C GLY A 22 -22.63 -21.96 -14.64
N VAL A 23 -22.29 -23.15 -14.11
CA VAL A 23 -20.92 -23.50 -13.71
C VAL A 23 -20.35 -24.62 -14.58
N PHE A 24 -21.03 -25.76 -14.67
CA PHE A 24 -20.60 -26.88 -15.51
C PHE A 24 -20.97 -26.64 -16.98
N SER A 25 -22.14 -26.09 -17.30
CA SER A 25 -22.50 -25.79 -18.70
C SER A 25 -21.58 -24.77 -19.39
N GLU A 26 -21.01 -23.84 -18.61
CA GLU A 26 -19.99 -22.87 -19.07
C GLU A 26 -18.55 -23.42 -18.98
N LYS A 27 -18.36 -24.70 -18.64
CA LYS A 27 -17.07 -25.40 -18.56
C LYS A 27 -16.06 -24.81 -17.55
N LEU A 28 -16.53 -24.04 -16.57
CA LEU A 28 -15.67 -23.39 -15.57
C LEU A 28 -14.93 -24.40 -14.68
N LEU A 29 -15.48 -25.61 -14.52
CA LEU A 29 -14.88 -26.73 -13.77
C LEU A 29 -14.31 -27.84 -14.67
N GLY A 30 -13.97 -27.48 -15.91
CA GLY A 30 -13.32 -28.36 -16.88
C GLY A 30 -14.26 -28.97 -17.91
N ASP A 31 -13.67 -29.51 -18.97
CA ASP A 31 -14.42 -30.23 -20.02
C ASP A 31 -14.83 -31.63 -19.55
N GLY A 32 -15.96 -32.13 -20.05
CA GLY A 32 -16.45 -33.46 -19.68
C GLY A 32 -17.85 -33.76 -20.18
N ILE A 33 -18.55 -34.62 -19.44
CA ILE A 33 -19.92 -35.08 -19.76
C ILE A 33 -20.81 -35.02 -18.52
N VAL A 34 -22.11 -34.89 -18.73
CA VAL A 34 -23.11 -35.07 -17.66
C VAL A 34 -23.55 -36.51 -17.65
N PHE A 35 -23.50 -37.15 -16.49
CA PHE A 35 -23.99 -38.51 -16.28
C PHE A 35 -25.22 -38.51 -15.37
N TYR A 36 -26.28 -39.21 -15.76
CA TYR A 36 -27.51 -39.38 -14.98
C TYR A 36 -27.56 -40.82 -14.44
N PRO A 37 -27.36 -41.02 -13.13
CA PRO A 37 -27.30 -42.35 -12.53
C PRO A 37 -28.68 -43.00 -12.40
N GLU A 38 -28.76 -44.30 -12.71
CA GLU A 38 -29.92 -45.15 -12.41
C GLU A 38 -29.70 -46.02 -11.17
N GLU A 39 -28.44 -46.23 -10.78
CA GLU A 39 -28.07 -47.05 -9.63
C GLU A 39 -27.45 -46.23 -8.50
N SER A 40 -27.70 -46.67 -7.27
CA SER A 40 -27.15 -46.07 -6.05
C SER A 40 -25.67 -46.36 -5.80
N MET A 41 -25.02 -47.25 -6.53
CA MET A 41 -23.64 -47.68 -6.26
C MET A 41 -22.66 -47.14 -7.30
N PHE A 42 -21.81 -46.19 -6.90
CA PHE A 42 -20.85 -45.56 -7.81
C PHE A 42 -19.45 -46.18 -7.68
N TYR A 43 -18.85 -46.46 -8.83
CA TYR A 43 -17.49 -46.98 -8.97
C TYR A 43 -16.55 -45.92 -9.54
N SER A 44 -15.24 -46.19 -9.47
CA SER A 44 -14.23 -45.28 -10.02
C SER A 44 -14.40 -45.12 -11.54
N PRO A 45 -14.36 -43.89 -12.09
CA PRO A 45 -14.39 -43.67 -13.53
C PRO A 45 -13.04 -43.96 -14.21
N LEU A 46 -12.00 -44.30 -13.44
CA LEU A 46 -10.65 -44.61 -13.94
C LEU A 46 -10.35 -46.10 -14.00
N GLU A 47 -9.63 -46.51 -15.04
CA GLU A 47 -9.08 -47.86 -15.17
C GLU A 47 -7.97 -48.16 -14.15
N LYS A 48 -7.04 -47.21 -13.95
CA LYS A 48 -6.04 -47.21 -12.87
C LYS A 48 -5.80 -45.79 -12.41
N GLY A 49 -5.93 -45.55 -11.11
CA GLY A 49 -5.72 -44.23 -10.52
C GLY A 49 -5.74 -44.25 -9.00
N THR A 50 -5.83 -43.07 -8.41
CA THR A 50 -5.90 -42.87 -6.96
C THR A 50 -7.03 -41.90 -6.65
N LEU A 51 -7.87 -42.21 -5.65
CA LEU A 51 -8.85 -41.26 -5.13
C LEU A 51 -8.10 -40.19 -4.32
N LEU A 52 -7.91 -39.00 -4.88
CA LEU A 52 -7.09 -37.94 -4.29
C LEU A 52 -7.73 -37.31 -3.07
N GLN A 53 -8.99 -36.91 -3.22
CA GLN A 53 -9.70 -36.07 -2.27
C GLN A 53 -11.20 -36.33 -2.37
N VAL A 54 -11.85 -36.34 -1.21
CA VAL A 54 -13.30 -36.34 -1.05
C VAL A 54 -13.67 -35.07 -0.30
N PHE A 55 -14.66 -34.32 -0.79
CA PHE A 55 -15.11 -33.10 -0.11
C PHE A 55 -15.86 -33.41 1.20
N ASP A 56 -15.84 -32.48 2.16
CA ASP A 56 -16.43 -32.68 3.50
C ASP A 56 -17.92 -33.10 3.46
N THR A 57 -18.68 -32.55 2.51
CA THR A 57 -20.10 -32.89 2.30
C THR A 57 -20.31 -34.07 1.35
N LYS A 58 -19.24 -34.77 0.94
CA LYS A 58 -19.22 -36.01 0.15
C LYS A 58 -19.94 -35.96 -1.21
N HIS A 59 -20.15 -34.76 -1.76
CA HIS A 59 -20.81 -34.59 -3.06
C HIS A 59 -19.83 -34.70 -4.24
N ALA A 60 -18.53 -34.47 -4.02
CA ALA A 60 -17.52 -34.40 -5.06
C ALA A 60 -16.28 -35.25 -4.73
N TYR A 61 -15.73 -35.86 -5.78
CA TYR A 61 -14.64 -36.82 -5.72
C TYR A 61 -13.58 -36.50 -6.77
N PHE A 62 -12.34 -36.26 -6.34
CA PHE A 62 -11.22 -36.06 -7.26
C PHE A 62 -10.39 -37.32 -7.42
N PHE A 63 -10.10 -37.69 -8.66
CA PHE A 63 -9.29 -38.84 -9.02
C PHE A 63 -8.01 -38.40 -9.75
N LYS A 64 -6.87 -39.02 -9.43
CA LYS A 64 -5.62 -38.89 -10.20
C LYS A 64 -5.43 -40.13 -11.05
N SER A 65 -5.11 -39.97 -12.33
CA SER A 65 -4.62 -41.09 -13.14
C SER A 65 -3.19 -41.43 -12.77
N THR A 66 -2.78 -42.70 -12.90
CA THR A 66 -1.39 -43.11 -12.65
C THR A 66 -0.40 -42.48 -13.64
N ASN A 67 -0.88 -42.12 -14.83
CA ASN A 67 -0.06 -41.63 -15.94
C ASN A 67 -0.11 -40.11 -16.14
N PHE A 68 -0.97 -39.38 -15.41
CA PHE A 68 -1.21 -37.95 -15.62
C PHE A 68 -1.37 -37.21 -14.29
N GLU A 69 -0.91 -35.96 -14.23
CA GLU A 69 -1.03 -35.15 -13.01
C GLU A 69 -2.41 -34.51 -12.82
N ASN A 70 -3.23 -34.41 -13.88
CA ASN A 70 -4.55 -33.78 -13.84
C ASN A 70 -5.53 -34.55 -12.97
N ALA A 71 -6.40 -33.80 -12.28
CA ALA A 71 -7.48 -34.35 -11.48
C ALA A 71 -8.76 -34.46 -12.29
N ILE A 72 -9.41 -35.63 -12.23
CA ILE A 72 -10.76 -35.86 -12.76
C ILE A 72 -11.75 -35.66 -11.63
N LEU A 73 -12.77 -34.85 -11.87
CA LEU A 73 -13.85 -34.57 -10.94
C LEU A 73 -15.05 -35.45 -11.27
N MET A 74 -15.62 -36.12 -10.27
CA MET A 74 -16.96 -36.69 -10.32
C MET A 74 -17.81 -35.97 -9.27
N HIS A 75 -18.78 -35.17 -9.71
CA HIS A 75 -19.63 -34.37 -8.85
C HIS A 75 -21.05 -34.93 -8.85
N ILE A 76 -21.49 -35.59 -7.79
CA ILE A 76 -22.77 -36.31 -7.75
C ILE A 76 -23.92 -35.39 -7.32
N GLY A 77 -24.75 -35.00 -8.30
CA GLY A 77 -25.90 -34.10 -8.14
C GLY A 77 -25.49 -32.64 -7.94
N LEU A 78 -26.09 -31.71 -8.69
CA LEU A 78 -25.59 -30.33 -8.81
C LEU A 78 -25.61 -29.50 -7.53
N ASP A 79 -26.54 -29.75 -6.63
CA ASP A 79 -26.78 -28.93 -5.44
C ASP A 79 -26.71 -29.73 -4.14
N THR A 80 -26.19 -30.96 -4.20
CA THR A 80 -26.16 -31.91 -3.08
C THR A 80 -25.24 -31.47 -1.93
N VAL A 81 -24.40 -30.45 -2.14
CA VAL A 81 -23.66 -29.74 -1.08
C VAL A 81 -24.59 -29.30 0.05
N LYS A 82 -25.81 -28.84 -0.29
CA LYS A 82 -26.84 -28.36 0.65
C LYS A 82 -27.29 -29.48 1.61
N LEU A 83 -27.16 -30.74 1.21
CA LEU A 83 -27.58 -31.91 1.98
C LEU A 83 -26.56 -32.35 3.04
N LYS A 84 -25.40 -31.67 3.13
CA LYS A 84 -24.38 -31.86 4.19
C LYS A 84 -23.95 -33.33 4.37
N GLY A 85 -23.84 -34.09 3.28
CA GLY A 85 -23.34 -35.47 3.31
C GLY A 85 -24.36 -36.55 3.70
N LYS A 86 -25.63 -36.19 3.97
CA LYS A 86 -26.67 -37.15 4.38
C LYS A 86 -26.93 -38.30 3.38
N PRO A 87 -27.04 -38.07 2.06
CA PRO A 87 -27.36 -39.15 1.11
C PRO A 87 -26.13 -39.99 0.72
N PHE A 88 -24.94 -39.71 1.28
CA PHE A 88 -23.67 -40.27 0.82
C PHE A 88 -23.01 -41.16 1.87
N GLU A 89 -22.93 -42.45 1.57
CA GLU A 89 -22.17 -43.45 2.34
C GLU A 89 -20.85 -43.77 1.61
N LEU A 90 -19.73 -43.30 2.17
CA LEU A 90 -18.41 -43.44 1.57
C LEU A 90 -17.86 -44.86 1.78
N LEU A 91 -17.47 -45.53 0.69
CA LEU A 91 -16.95 -46.91 0.71
C LEU A 91 -15.43 -46.99 0.52
N SER A 92 -14.80 -45.94 -0.02
CA SER A 92 -13.35 -45.87 -0.24
C SER A 92 -12.70 -44.70 0.49
N LYS A 93 -11.48 -44.90 1.00
CA LYS A 93 -10.70 -43.87 1.70
C LYS A 93 -9.85 -43.06 0.72
N GLU A 94 -9.60 -41.80 1.05
CA GLU A 94 -8.66 -40.94 0.32
C GLU A 94 -7.27 -41.59 0.21
N LYS A 95 -6.55 -41.24 -0.86
CA LYS A 95 -5.20 -41.71 -1.22
C LYS A 95 -5.10 -43.22 -1.51
N LYS A 96 -6.23 -43.92 -1.60
CA LYS A 96 -6.27 -45.33 -2.01
C LYS A 96 -6.21 -45.46 -3.53
N ASN A 97 -5.45 -46.45 -4.01
CA ASN A 97 -5.47 -46.82 -5.42
C ASN A 97 -6.82 -47.44 -5.79
N VAL A 98 -7.39 -47.00 -6.90
CA VAL A 98 -8.71 -47.37 -7.39
C VAL A 98 -8.62 -47.77 -8.87
N ASN A 99 -9.56 -48.61 -9.27
CA ASN A 99 -9.80 -49.04 -10.65
C ASN A 99 -11.31 -49.10 -10.91
N LYS A 100 -11.74 -49.34 -12.15
CA LYS A 100 -13.16 -49.39 -12.53
C LYS A 100 -14.03 -50.41 -11.79
N LYS A 101 -13.43 -51.34 -11.04
CA LYS A 101 -14.14 -52.31 -10.17
C LYS A 101 -14.24 -51.84 -8.71
N SER A 102 -13.56 -50.76 -8.33
CA SER A 102 -13.52 -50.22 -6.97
C SER A 102 -14.77 -49.39 -6.68
N SER A 103 -15.54 -49.77 -5.67
CA SER A 103 -16.67 -48.97 -5.17
C SER A 103 -16.18 -47.74 -4.43
N ILE A 104 -16.76 -46.58 -4.72
CA ILE A 104 -16.36 -45.28 -4.17
C ILE A 104 -17.36 -44.79 -3.13
N VAL A 105 -18.64 -44.75 -3.52
CA VAL A 105 -19.72 -44.22 -2.69
C VAL A 105 -21.04 -44.91 -3.03
N LYS A 106 -21.87 -45.11 -2.01
CA LYS A 106 -23.29 -45.45 -2.15
C LYS A 106 -24.14 -44.19 -1.91
N VAL A 107 -25.07 -43.93 -2.82
CA VAL A 107 -25.86 -42.69 -2.91
C VAL A 107 -27.35 -42.99 -2.85
N ASP A 108 -28.06 -42.32 -1.94
CA ASP A 108 -29.52 -42.35 -1.88
C ASP A 108 -30.12 -41.39 -2.92
N LEU A 109 -30.38 -41.90 -4.13
CA LEU A 109 -30.93 -41.12 -5.25
C LEU A 109 -32.39 -40.70 -5.01
N GLU A 110 -33.17 -41.49 -4.27
CA GLU A 110 -34.56 -41.15 -3.93
C GLU A 110 -34.61 -39.97 -2.97
N TYR A 111 -33.71 -39.93 -1.99
CA TYR A 111 -33.57 -38.80 -1.08
C TYR A 111 -33.20 -37.51 -1.84
N ILE A 112 -32.28 -37.58 -2.81
CA ILE A 112 -31.89 -36.41 -3.62
C ILE A 112 -33.09 -35.89 -4.44
N LYS A 113 -33.86 -36.79 -5.06
CA LYS A 113 -35.07 -36.43 -5.81
C LYS A 113 -36.14 -35.83 -4.90
N LYS A 114 -36.32 -36.35 -3.68
CA LYS A 114 -37.29 -35.85 -2.69
C LYS A 114 -36.98 -34.43 -2.23
N GLU A 115 -35.70 -34.06 -2.13
CA GLU A 115 -35.26 -32.71 -1.80
C GLU A 115 -35.27 -31.75 -3.01
N ASN A 116 -35.85 -32.18 -4.14
CA ASN A 116 -35.99 -31.41 -5.38
C ASN A 116 -34.64 -30.95 -5.98
N ILE A 117 -33.60 -31.78 -5.82
CA ILE A 117 -32.24 -31.54 -6.33
C ILE A 117 -31.97 -32.46 -7.52
N SER A 118 -31.29 -31.95 -8.55
CA SER A 118 -30.92 -32.74 -9.73
C SER A 118 -29.88 -33.80 -9.39
N ILE A 119 -30.11 -35.03 -9.87
CA ILE A 119 -29.14 -36.16 -9.79
C ILE A 119 -28.06 -36.09 -10.89
N ALA A 120 -28.11 -35.07 -11.76
CA ALA A 120 -27.11 -34.87 -12.79
C ALA A 120 -25.70 -34.85 -12.17
N THR A 121 -24.83 -35.72 -12.68
CA THR A 121 -23.51 -35.98 -12.14
C THR A 121 -22.44 -35.62 -13.18
N PRO A 122 -21.92 -34.37 -13.18
CA PRO A 122 -20.83 -34.00 -14.04
C PRO A 122 -19.57 -34.82 -13.76
N ILE A 123 -18.96 -35.35 -14.82
CA ILE A 123 -17.65 -35.99 -14.79
C ILE A 123 -16.75 -35.18 -15.71
N THR A 124 -15.82 -34.43 -15.13
CA THR A 124 -14.99 -33.43 -15.85
C THR A 124 -13.50 -33.59 -15.58
N ILE A 125 -12.66 -33.04 -16.45
CA ILE A 125 -11.23 -32.91 -16.26
C ILE A 125 -10.83 -31.43 -16.22
N SER A 126 -10.02 -31.05 -15.24
CA SER A 126 -9.42 -29.71 -15.14
C SER A 126 -7.89 -29.79 -15.16
N GLY A 127 -7.21 -28.96 -15.95
CA GLY A 127 -5.75 -28.82 -15.91
C GLY A 127 -5.18 -27.87 -16.97
N GLU A 128 -3.91 -27.49 -16.81
CA GLU A 128 -3.18 -26.50 -17.64
C GLU A 128 -2.66 -27.04 -18.99
N TYR A 129 -2.91 -28.31 -19.31
CA TYR A 129 -2.42 -28.94 -20.54
C TYR A 129 -3.41 -28.77 -21.69
N GLN A 130 -2.91 -28.69 -22.92
CA GLN A 130 -3.73 -28.81 -24.12
C GLN A 130 -4.18 -30.28 -24.27
N TYR A 131 -5.49 -30.52 -24.27
CA TYR A 131 -6.09 -31.83 -24.46
C TYR A 131 -7.36 -31.71 -25.31
N GLU A 132 -7.69 -32.78 -26.02
CA GLU A 132 -8.93 -32.90 -26.81
C GLU A 132 -9.77 -34.04 -26.25
N LEU A 133 -11.08 -33.83 -26.08
CA LEU A 133 -12.02 -34.90 -25.77
C LEU A 133 -12.49 -35.58 -27.06
N LYS A 134 -12.23 -36.88 -27.18
CA LYS A 134 -12.70 -37.74 -28.27
C LYS A 134 -13.66 -38.80 -27.73
N ASP A 135 -14.42 -39.40 -28.64
CA ASP A 135 -15.31 -40.54 -28.35
C ASP A 135 -16.37 -40.25 -27.27
N LEU A 136 -16.95 -39.03 -27.27
CA LEU A 136 -18.05 -38.72 -26.34
C LEU A 136 -19.24 -39.63 -26.59
N ASN A 137 -19.51 -40.52 -25.65
CA ASN A 137 -20.63 -41.45 -25.68
C ASN A 137 -21.86 -40.80 -25.04
N ILE A 138 -22.84 -40.45 -25.86
CA ILE A 138 -24.10 -39.79 -25.47
C ILE A 138 -25.24 -40.78 -25.63
N GLY A 139 -26.00 -41.03 -24.57
CA GLY A 139 -27.11 -41.99 -24.56
C GLY A 139 -27.06 -42.93 -23.35
N GLU A 140 -27.68 -44.10 -23.46
CA GLU A 140 -27.65 -45.12 -22.42
C GLU A 140 -26.28 -45.79 -22.35
N VAL A 141 -25.71 -45.88 -21.15
CA VAL A 141 -24.41 -46.48 -20.87
C VAL A 141 -24.49 -47.44 -19.69
N LYS A 142 -23.79 -48.57 -19.80
CA LYS A 142 -23.65 -49.53 -18.70
C LYS A 142 -22.38 -49.26 -17.90
N LYS A 143 -22.37 -49.69 -16.65
CA LYS A 143 -21.21 -49.59 -15.77
C LYS A 143 -19.96 -50.14 -16.45
N GLY A 144 -18.93 -49.30 -16.52
CA GLY A 144 -17.64 -49.64 -17.11
C GLY A 144 -17.55 -49.42 -18.63
N ASP A 145 -18.61 -48.91 -19.28
CA ASP A 145 -18.56 -48.43 -20.66
C ASP A 145 -17.71 -47.17 -20.75
N LEU A 146 -17.11 -46.94 -21.92
CA LEU A 146 -16.30 -45.74 -22.19
C LEU A 146 -17.24 -44.53 -22.34
N LEU A 147 -16.98 -43.48 -21.55
CA LEU A 147 -17.68 -42.21 -21.64
C LEU A 147 -17.01 -41.27 -22.63
N TYR A 148 -15.69 -41.10 -22.51
CA TYR A 148 -14.88 -40.30 -23.42
C TYR A 148 -13.38 -40.63 -23.23
N THR A 149 -12.62 -40.37 -24.29
CA THR A 149 -11.16 -40.47 -24.33
C THR A 149 -10.55 -39.08 -24.32
N ILE A 150 -9.59 -38.85 -23.43
CA ILE A 150 -8.84 -37.60 -23.35
C ILE A 150 -7.51 -37.83 -24.06
N VAL A 151 -7.30 -37.14 -25.18
CA VAL A 151 -6.06 -37.19 -25.94
C VAL A 151 -5.20 -35.98 -25.55
N PHE A 152 -4.11 -36.24 -24.85
CA PHE A 152 -3.10 -35.24 -24.56
C PHE A 152 -2.11 -35.16 -25.72
N GLU A 153 -1.96 -33.98 -26.29
CA GLU A 153 -0.92 -33.72 -27.28
C GLU A 153 0.46 -33.93 -26.62
N LYS A 154 1.26 -34.80 -27.23
CA LYS A 154 2.63 -35.04 -26.77
C LYS A 154 3.43 -33.83 -27.22
N THR A 155 3.69 -32.91 -26.29
CA THR A 155 4.54 -31.73 -26.56
C THR A 155 5.96 -32.19 -26.88
N ASN A 156 6.23 -32.47 -28.16
CA ASN A 156 7.58 -32.56 -28.69
C ASN A 156 8.07 -31.13 -28.93
N VAL A 157 9.21 -30.81 -28.34
CA VAL A 157 9.84 -29.47 -28.31
C VAL A 157 10.29 -28.99 -29.71
N GLU A 158 10.02 -29.73 -30.77
CA GLU A 158 10.48 -29.43 -32.13
C GLU A 158 9.42 -28.79 -33.04
N GLU A 159 8.13 -28.81 -32.70
CA GLU A 159 7.05 -28.28 -33.55
C GLU A 159 6.46 -26.92 -33.12
N ILE A 160 7.08 -26.21 -32.19
CA ILE A 160 6.79 -24.77 -31.94
C ILE A 160 7.25 -23.89 -33.13
N LYS A 161 7.85 -24.47 -34.18
CA LYS A 161 8.35 -23.70 -35.32
C LYS A 161 7.30 -23.20 -36.31
N ASN A 162 6.06 -23.71 -36.35
CA ASN A 162 5.18 -23.42 -37.50
C ASN A 162 3.77 -22.85 -37.25
N ASN A 163 3.34 -22.56 -36.02
CA ASN A 163 2.11 -21.77 -35.80
C ASN A 163 2.44 -20.40 -35.20
N ALA A 164 3.08 -19.58 -36.02
CA ALA A 164 3.21 -18.15 -35.82
C ALA A 164 1.91 -17.45 -36.24
N THR A 165 0.94 -17.27 -35.33
CA THR A 165 -0.12 -16.26 -35.52
C THR A 165 -1.00 -15.89 -34.30
N SER A 166 -0.73 -16.35 -33.08
CA SER A 166 -1.47 -15.84 -31.92
C SER A 166 -0.55 -15.48 -30.77
N ILE A 167 -0.52 -14.19 -30.43
CA ILE A 167 0.09 -13.70 -29.20
C ILE A 167 -0.85 -14.10 -28.06
N VAL A 168 -0.36 -14.89 -27.10
CA VAL A 168 -1.00 -15.00 -25.79
C VAL A 168 -0.93 -13.61 -25.17
N GLU A 169 -2.08 -13.03 -24.84
CA GLU A 169 -2.21 -11.75 -24.16
C GLU A 169 -1.16 -11.65 -23.05
N PHE A 170 -0.29 -10.63 -23.09
CA PHE A 170 0.71 -10.46 -22.03
C PHE A 170 0.00 -10.17 -20.71
N LYS A 171 -0.16 -11.20 -19.89
CA LYS A 171 -0.63 -11.05 -18.51
C LYS A 171 0.55 -10.74 -17.60
N SER A 172 0.53 -9.55 -16.98
CA SER A 172 1.53 -9.19 -15.98
C SER A 172 1.45 -10.17 -14.81
N LYS A 173 2.57 -10.40 -14.10
CA LYS A 173 2.54 -11.21 -12.87
C LYS A 173 1.60 -10.63 -11.80
N TYR A 174 1.35 -9.33 -11.85
CA TYR A 174 0.42 -8.63 -10.97
C TYR A 174 -1.03 -8.88 -11.35
N LEU A 175 -1.34 -8.99 -12.65
CA LEU A 175 -2.65 -9.35 -13.17
C LEU A 175 -3.00 -10.80 -12.80
N LEU A 176 -2.08 -11.73 -12.98
CA LEU A 176 -2.27 -13.14 -12.59
C LEU A 176 -2.52 -13.27 -11.07
N ALA A 177 -1.77 -12.52 -10.26
CA ALA A 177 -1.99 -12.51 -8.82
C ALA A 177 -3.29 -11.78 -8.43
N ALA A 178 -3.69 -10.74 -9.15
CA ALA A 178 -4.96 -10.05 -8.96
C ALA A 178 -6.15 -10.98 -9.23
N GLU A 179 -6.14 -11.69 -10.36
CA GLU A 179 -7.14 -12.70 -10.73
C GLU A 179 -7.22 -13.80 -9.67
N GLN A 180 -6.07 -14.35 -9.27
CA GLN A 180 -6.02 -15.38 -8.23
C GLN A 180 -6.56 -14.88 -6.89
N PHE A 181 -6.13 -13.70 -6.42
CA PHE A 181 -6.58 -13.18 -5.13
C PHE A 181 -8.09 -12.89 -5.12
N LEU A 182 -8.67 -12.45 -6.23
CA LEU A 182 -10.12 -12.25 -6.35
C LEU A 182 -10.89 -13.56 -6.20
N VAL A 183 -10.39 -14.66 -6.78
CA VAL A 183 -10.97 -16.00 -6.60
C VAL A 183 -10.83 -16.45 -5.15
N ASP A 184 -9.61 -16.36 -4.60
CA ASP A 184 -9.29 -16.89 -3.28
C ASP A 184 -10.00 -16.13 -2.13
N ILE A 185 -10.40 -14.87 -2.33
CA ILE A 185 -11.18 -14.13 -1.34
C ILE A 185 -12.69 -14.41 -1.44
N GLY A 186 -13.14 -15.29 -2.34
CA GLY A 186 -14.56 -15.62 -2.52
C GLY A 186 -15.29 -14.72 -3.52
N GLY A 187 -14.56 -14.12 -4.47
CA GLY A 187 -15.10 -13.30 -5.56
C GLY A 187 -15.36 -11.84 -5.20
N GLU A 188 -15.78 -11.05 -6.19
CA GLU A 188 -16.04 -9.61 -6.04
C GLU A 188 -17.17 -9.27 -5.07
N SER A 189 -18.07 -10.22 -4.81
CA SER A 189 -19.18 -10.07 -3.87
C SER A 189 -18.76 -10.18 -2.40
N ASN A 190 -17.54 -10.66 -2.10
CA ASN A 190 -17.12 -10.95 -0.72
C ASN A 190 -16.16 -9.91 -0.12
N TYR A 191 -15.88 -8.80 -0.81
CA TYR A 191 -15.07 -7.71 -0.27
C TYR A 191 -15.65 -6.32 -0.59
N LYS A 192 -15.60 -5.41 0.40
CA LYS A 192 -16.15 -4.05 0.30
C LYS A 192 -15.21 -3.09 -0.43
N ASP A 193 -13.93 -3.16 -0.11
CA ASP A 193 -12.92 -2.26 -0.63
C ASP A 193 -11.55 -2.95 -0.72
N VAL A 194 -10.73 -2.51 -1.67
CA VAL A 194 -9.35 -2.95 -1.85
C VAL A 194 -8.44 -1.73 -1.92
N TYR A 195 -7.48 -1.68 -1.03
CA TYR A 195 -6.50 -0.59 -0.97
C TYR A 195 -5.15 -1.13 -0.54
N ASN A 196 -4.10 -0.32 -0.66
CA ASN A 196 -2.77 -0.75 -0.29
C ASN A 196 -2.02 0.31 0.53
N CYS A 197 -1.16 -0.14 1.43
CA CYS A 197 -0.08 0.68 1.97
C CYS A 197 1.20 0.44 1.15
N MET A 198 2.36 0.90 1.65
CA MET A 198 3.64 0.73 0.96
C MET A 198 4.00 -0.75 0.70
N THR A 199 3.54 -1.68 1.55
CA THR A 199 3.95 -3.09 1.49
C THR A 199 2.83 -4.12 1.51
N ARG A 200 1.56 -3.73 1.67
CA ARG A 200 0.45 -4.67 1.89
C ARG A 200 -0.80 -4.28 1.15
N LEU A 201 -1.45 -5.30 0.58
CA LEU A 201 -2.72 -5.23 -0.11
C LEU A 201 -3.79 -5.59 0.92
N ARG A 202 -4.80 -4.74 1.06
CA ARG A 202 -5.79 -4.84 2.12
C ARG A 202 -7.16 -4.97 1.49
N PHE A 203 -7.84 -6.05 1.83
CA PHE A 203 -9.22 -6.28 1.49
C PHE A 203 -10.08 -6.12 2.74
N SER A 204 -11.13 -5.32 2.65
CA SER A 204 -12.18 -5.30 3.67
C SER A 204 -13.17 -6.43 3.35
N ILE A 205 -13.04 -7.58 4.01
CA ILE A 205 -13.81 -8.79 3.71
C ILE A 205 -15.18 -8.76 4.41
N ILE A 206 -16.21 -9.26 3.72
CA ILE A 206 -17.57 -9.37 4.26
C ILE A 206 -17.70 -10.68 5.07
N ASP A 207 -17.36 -11.81 4.46
CA ASP A 207 -17.42 -13.14 5.09
C ASP A 207 -16.05 -13.83 5.07
N LYS A 208 -15.53 -14.16 6.26
CA LYS A 208 -14.24 -14.85 6.42
C LYS A 208 -14.26 -16.30 5.95
N ALA A 209 -15.41 -16.97 6.01
CA ALA A 209 -15.50 -18.41 5.70
C ALA A 209 -15.25 -18.71 4.22
N LYS A 210 -15.46 -17.71 3.35
CA LYS A 210 -15.25 -17.80 1.90
C LYS A 210 -13.81 -17.49 1.46
N VAL A 211 -12.93 -17.12 2.39
CA VAL A 211 -11.54 -16.74 2.06
C VAL A 211 -10.58 -17.91 2.24
N ASP A 212 -9.97 -18.37 1.16
CA ASP A 212 -8.90 -19.37 1.19
C ASP A 212 -7.53 -18.73 1.45
N THR A 213 -7.27 -18.45 2.72
CA THR A 213 -5.97 -17.93 3.18
C THR A 213 -4.78 -18.85 2.86
N LYS A 214 -5.00 -20.17 2.68
CA LYS A 214 -3.93 -21.12 2.39
C LYS A 214 -3.50 -21.02 0.94
N ASN A 215 -4.44 -20.81 0.02
CA ASN A 215 -4.13 -20.65 -1.40
C ASN A 215 -3.45 -19.30 -1.67
N ILE A 216 -3.93 -18.23 -1.03
CA ILE A 216 -3.30 -16.90 -1.09
C ILE A 216 -1.83 -16.96 -0.65
N SER A 217 -1.54 -17.69 0.44
CA SER A 217 -0.18 -17.81 0.97
C SER A 217 0.79 -18.61 0.08
N LYS A 218 0.28 -19.39 -0.90
CA LYS A 218 1.11 -20.14 -1.85
C LYS A 218 1.57 -19.30 -3.04
N ASN A 219 0.94 -18.17 -3.31
CA ASN A 219 1.31 -17.30 -4.43
C ASN A 219 2.70 -16.70 -4.19
N LYS A 220 3.56 -16.73 -5.23
CA LYS A 220 4.97 -16.30 -5.17
C LYS A 220 5.16 -14.82 -4.76
N LEU A 221 4.16 -13.97 -4.98
CA LEU A 221 4.18 -12.56 -4.58
C LEU A 221 3.81 -12.36 -3.10
N VAL A 222 3.21 -13.36 -2.45
CA VAL A 222 2.74 -13.27 -1.07
C VAL A 222 3.82 -13.71 -0.10
N LYS A 223 4.22 -12.78 0.75
CA LYS A 223 5.21 -12.98 1.83
C LYS A 223 4.55 -13.33 3.16
N GLY A 224 3.23 -13.15 3.27
CA GLY A 224 2.45 -13.43 4.47
C GLY A 224 1.01 -12.95 4.32
N VAL A 225 0.12 -13.52 5.13
CA VAL A 225 -1.31 -13.14 5.18
C VAL A 225 -1.68 -12.91 6.64
N VAL A 226 -2.18 -11.71 6.96
CA VAL A 226 -2.53 -11.30 8.32
C VAL A 226 -3.97 -10.82 8.36
N TRP A 227 -4.69 -11.21 9.40
CA TRP A 227 -6.05 -10.72 9.66
C TRP A 227 -6.05 -9.60 10.70
N ASN A 228 -6.80 -8.54 10.42
CA ASN A 228 -7.09 -7.48 11.38
C ASN A 228 -8.61 -7.23 11.43
N GLY A 229 -9.30 -7.92 12.35
CA GLY A 229 -10.77 -7.91 12.36
C GLY A 229 -11.30 -8.57 11.09
N LEU A 230 -12.10 -7.84 10.30
CA LEU A 230 -12.62 -8.25 8.98
C LEU A 230 -11.70 -7.83 7.82
N GLU A 231 -10.55 -7.23 8.09
CA GLU A 231 -9.59 -6.85 7.05
C GLU A 231 -8.58 -7.97 6.83
N LEU A 232 -8.53 -8.49 5.60
CA LEU A 232 -7.49 -9.40 5.13
C LEU A 232 -6.33 -8.57 4.57
N GLN A 233 -5.14 -8.76 5.12
CA GLN A 233 -3.92 -8.11 4.65
C GLN A 233 -2.99 -9.13 4.01
N ILE A 234 -2.78 -8.98 2.71
CA ILE A 234 -1.83 -9.77 1.93
C ILE A 234 -0.53 -8.97 1.84
N ILE A 235 0.56 -9.53 2.37
CA ILE A 235 1.87 -8.88 2.41
C ILE A 235 2.58 -9.19 1.09
N ILE A 236 2.80 -8.18 0.25
CA ILE A 236 3.41 -8.32 -1.07
C ILE A 236 4.80 -7.65 -1.12
N GLY A 237 4.97 -6.56 -0.36
CA GLY A 237 6.16 -5.69 -0.41
C GLY A 237 5.92 -4.43 -1.25
N GLY A 238 7.00 -3.71 -1.58
CA GLY A 238 6.97 -2.37 -2.20
C GLY A 238 6.18 -2.23 -3.52
N GLU A 239 5.80 -3.35 -4.13
CA GLU A 239 5.09 -3.41 -5.41
C GLU A 239 3.58 -3.67 -5.25
N CYS A 240 3.10 -3.65 -4.01
CA CYS A 240 1.72 -3.96 -3.69
C CYS A 240 0.69 -3.10 -4.46
N TYR A 241 1.00 -1.83 -4.73
CA TYR A 241 0.12 -0.94 -5.48
C TYR A 241 -0.19 -1.47 -6.88
N LYS A 242 0.77 -2.16 -7.53
CA LYS A 242 0.60 -2.72 -8.87
C LYS A 242 -0.47 -3.81 -8.90
N VAL A 243 -0.50 -4.69 -7.90
CA VAL A 243 -1.55 -5.71 -7.77
C VAL A 243 -2.90 -5.05 -7.48
N LYS A 244 -2.94 -4.03 -6.62
CA LYS A 244 -4.17 -3.27 -6.35
C LYS A 244 -4.71 -2.61 -7.61
N ASP A 245 -3.84 -2.01 -8.42
CA ASP A 245 -4.23 -1.34 -9.66
C ASP A 245 -4.80 -2.33 -10.69
N GLU A 246 -4.21 -3.52 -10.81
CA GLU A 246 -4.77 -4.59 -11.66
C GLU A 246 -6.12 -5.10 -11.14
N ILE A 247 -6.30 -5.24 -9.82
CA ILE A 247 -7.60 -5.58 -9.22
C ILE A 247 -8.65 -4.50 -9.50
N LEU A 248 -8.28 -3.22 -9.40
CA LEU A 248 -9.19 -2.12 -9.74
C LEU A 248 -9.51 -2.07 -11.24
N ASN A 249 -8.54 -2.42 -12.10
CA ASN A 249 -8.75 -2.51 -13.54
C ASN A 249 -9.72 -3.64 -13.91
N LEU A 250 -9.63 -4.78 -13.22
CA LEU A 250 -10.60 -5.89 -13.34
C LEU A 250 -11.98 -5.45 -12.83
N LYS A 251 -12.04 -4.78 -11.67
CA LYS A 251 -13.27 -4.28 -11.05
C LYS A 251 -13.97 -3.19 -11.89
N ASN A 252 -13.23 -2.33 -12.60
CA ASN A 252 -13.82 -1.28 -13.44
C ASN A 252 -14.61 -1.83 -14.65
N LYS A 253 -14.58 -3.15 -14.92
CA LYS A 253 -15.44 -3.81 -15.91
C LYS A 253 -16.78 -4.28 -15.35
N VAL A 254 -16.98 -4.33 -14.02
CA VAL A 254 -18.20 -4.85 -13.38
C VAL A 254 -18.61 -3.93 -12.22
N SER A 255 -19.76 -3.32 -12.39
CA SER A 255 -20.36 -2.19 -11.65
C SER A 255 -20.24 -2.09 -10.11
N ASN A 256 -20.36 -0.82 -9.67
CA ASN A 256 -20.98 -0.29 -8.44
C ASN A 256 -21.73 -1.29 -7.54
N ILE A 257 -21.45 -1.25 -6.22
CA ILE A 257 -22.42 -1.09 -5.12
C ILE A 257 -21.68 -0.99 -3.76
N VAL A 258 -22.23 -0.17 -2.86
CA VAL A 258 -21.73 0.25 -1.54
C VAL A 258 -22.16 -0.73 -0.44
N VAL A 259 -21.30 -0.97 0.56
CA VAL A 259 -21.69 -1.65 1.83
C VAL A 259 -21.18 -0.92 3.08
N SER A 260 -22.06 -0.93 4.09
CA SER A 260 -22.08 -0.36 5.44
C SER A 260 -20.91 -0.70 6.38
N LYS A 261 -20.68 0.16 7.39
CA LYS A 261 -19.60 0.12 8.39
C LYS A 261 -20.06 -0.49 9.72
N ASP A 262 -19.23 -1.37 10.30
CA ASP A 262 -19.34 -1.78 11.70
C ASP A 262 -18.08 -1.46 12.53
N LYS A 263 -18.31 -1.33 13.85
CA LYS A 263 -17.46 -0.62 14.83
C LYS A 263 -16.13 -1.34 15.15
N ILE A 264 -15.02 -0.70 14.76
CA ILE A 264 -13.65 -1.07 15.14
C ILE A 264 -13.15 -0.17 16.30
N LEU A 265 -12.42 -0.76 17.25
CA LEU A 265 -11.72 -0.08 18.34
C LEU A 265 -10.87 1.10 17.82
N LYS A 266 -11.18 2.32 18.28
CA LYS A 266 -10.55 3.55 17.77
C LYS A 266 -9.10 3.66 18.26
N PRO A 267 -8.10 3.80 17.35
CA PRO A 267 -6.71 3.99 17.76
C PRO A 267 -6.51 5.31 18.54
N PRO A 268 -5.40 5.46 19.28
CA PRO A 268 -5.08 6.70 20.00
C PRO A 268 -5.04 7.92 19.06
N LEU A 269 -5.36 9.11 19.59
CA LEU A 269 -5.55 10.35 18.82
C LEU A 269 -4.36 10.67 17.89
N SER A 270 -3.13 10.48 18.37
CA SER A 270 -1.90 10.68 17.57
C SER A 270 -1.81 9.77 16.35
N ARG A 271 -2.27 8.51 16.47
CA ARG A 271 -2.32 7.57 15.33
C ARG A 271 -3.52 7.81 14.43
N ARG A 272 -4.61 8.39 14.93
CA ARG A 272 -5.75 8.81 14.10
C ARG A 272 -5.37 10.00 13.24
N MET A 273 -4.72 11.01 13.82
CA MET A 273 -4.19 12.13 13.04
C MET A 273 -3.13 11.67 12.05
N LEU A 274 -2.19 10.80 12.46
CA LEU A 274 -1.24 10.21 11.52
C LEU A 274 -1.95 9.39 10.43
N GLY A 275 -3.02 8.66 10.76
CA GLY A 275 -3.81 7.88 9.80
C GLY A 275 -4.61 8.74 8.79
N VAL A 276 -5.07 9.92 9.22
CA VAL A 276 -5.70 10.92 8.34
C VAL A 276 -4.65 11.52 7.41
N VAL A 277 -3.50 11.92 7.97
CA VAL A 277 -2.36 12.43 7.20
C VAL A 277 -1.91 11.39 6.19
N THR A 278 -1.66 10.14 6.58
CA THR A 278 -1.24 9.08 5.65
C THR A 278 -2.33 8.71 4.65
N GLY A 279 -3.60 8.71 5.06
CA GLY A 279 -4.74 8.37 4.20
C GLY A 279 -5.00 9.41 3.10
N ILE A 280 -4.79 10.69 3.40
CA ILE A 280 -4.95 11.80 2.44
C ILE A 280 -3.66 12.02 1.64
N MET A 281 -2.49 11.89 2.27
CA MET A 281 -1.20 12.20 1.64
C MET A 281 -0.61 11.07 0.80
N ALA A 282 -0.68 9.82 1.26
CA ALA A 282 -0.03 8.71 0.55
C ALA A 282 -0.49 8.56 -0.91
N PRO A 283 -1.79 8.73 -1.25
CA PRO A 283 -2.23 8.69 -2.64
C PRO A 283 -1.63 9.79 -3.54
N ASN A 284 -1.17 10.90 -2.96
CA ASN A 284 -0.55 12.01 -3.70
C ASN A 284 0.96 11.82 -3.92
N VAL A 285 1.60 10.86 -3.24
CA VAL A 285 3.06 10.64 -3.33
C VAL A 285 3.55 10.43 -4.76
N PRO A 286 2.89 9.63 -5.63
CA PRO A 286 3.33 9.47 -7.02
C PRO A 286 3.31 10.79 -7.81
N ILE A 287 2.29 11.63 -7.59
CA ILE A 287 2.13 12.91 -8.30
C ILE A 287 3.21 13.90 -7.83
N ILE A 288 3.46 13.96 -6.52
CA ILE A 288 4.52 14.78 -5.93
C ILE A 288 5.89 14.32 -6.43
N LEU A 289 6.14 13.01 -6.48
CA LEU A 289 7.39 12.43 -7.00
C LEU A 289 7.59 12.77 -8.48
N ALA A 290 6.57 12.59 -9.32
CA ALA A 290 6.65 12.91 -10.75
C ALA A 290 6.91 14.40 -10.99
N SER A 291 6.13 15.26 -10.32
CA SER A 291 6.26 16.73 -10.43
C SER A 291 7.61 17.21 -9.89
N GLY A 292 8.11 16.59 -8.83
CA GLY A 292 9.42 16.85 -8.27
C GLY A 292 10.56 16.49 -9.24
N ILE A 293 10.53 15.31 -9.85
CA ILE A 293 11.55 14.90 -10.84
C ILE A 293 11.54 15.83 -12.06
N LEU A 294 10.35 16.25 -12.54
CA LEU A 294 10.24 17.21 -13.64
C LEU A 294 10.75 18.60 -13.24
N SER A 295 10.50 19.03 -12.00
CA SER A 295 11.04 20.26 -11.45
C SER A 295 12.56 20.24 -11.36
N ALA A 296 13.14 19.12 -10.92
CA ALA A 296 14.58 18.90 -10.88
C ALA A 296 15.20 18.96 -12.28
N LEU A 297 14.57 18.33 -13.28
CA LEU A 297 15.02 18.37 -14.66
C LEU A 297 14.98 19.79 -15.24
N TYR A 298 13.88 20.52 -15.03
CA TYR A 298 13.78 21.92 -15.44
C TYR A 298 14.86 22.79 -14.79
N ALA A 299 15.07 22.64 -13.48
CA ALA A 299 16.08 23.40 -12.76
C ALA A 299 17.49 23.08 -13.26
N LEU A 300 17.79 21.81 -13.58
CA LEU A 300 19.07 21.42 -14.17
C LEU A 300 19.29 22.04 -15.56
N LEU A 301 18.28 22.00 -16.42
CA LEU A 301 18.35 22.61 -17.76
C LEU A 301 18.50 24.13 -17.70
N ALA A 302 17.81 24.77 -16.75
CA ALA A 302 17.95 26.21 -16.50
C ALA A 302 19.36 26.56 -16.01
N ALA A 303 19.90 25.76 -15.09
CA ALA A 303 21.25 25.91 -14.57
C ALA A 303 22.34 25.78 -15.64
N THR A 304 22.19 24.83 -16.57
CA THR A 304 23.13 24.65 -17.69
C THR A 304 22.93 25.66 -18.82
N LYS A 305 21.98 26.60 -18.68
CA LYS A 305 21.55 27.53 -19.74
C LYS A 305 21.07 26.83 -21.01
N ALA A 306 20.65 25.57 -20.91
CA ALA A 306 20.10 24.80 -22.03
C ALA A 306 18.66 25.23 -22.36
N ILE A 307 17.96 25.85 -21.40
CA ILE A 307 16.65 26.48 -21.58
C ILE A 307 16.70 27.91 -21.08
N ASP A 308 15.92 28.78 -21.70
CA ASP A 308 15.75 30.16 -21.27
C ASP A 308 14.65 30.24 -20.19
N THR A 309 14.89 31.03 -19.15
CA THR A 309 13.94 31.24 -18.04
C THR A 309 13.32 32.63 -18.03
N SER A 310 13.69 33.48 -19.01
CA SER A 310 13.12 34.80 -19.24
C SER A 310 11.62 34.73 -19.55
N ASN A 311 10.94 35.88 -19.50
CA ASN A 311 9.53 35.97 -19.89
C ASN A 311 9.32 35.80 -21.40
N ASP A 312 10.37 35.98 -22.22
CA ASP A 312 10.37 35.80 -23.67
C ASP A 312 10.90 34.41 -24.08
N ALA A 313 10.92 33.46 -23.14
CA ALA A 313 11.47 32.13 -23.36
C ALA A 313 10.77 31.38 -24.50
N ASN A 314 11.58 30.68 -25.30
CA ASN A 314 11.08 29.91 -26.44
C ASN A 314 10.02 28.85 -26.02
N MET A 315 9.25 28.38 -27.01
CA MET A 315 8.15 27.43 -26.77
C MET A 315 8.59 26.20 -25.97
N PHE A 316 9.78 25.66 -26.25
CA PHE A 316 10.33 24.50 -25.55
C PHE A 316 10.55 24.80 -24.05
N SER A 317 11.20 25.91 -23.74
CA SER A 317 11.47 26.31 -22.35
C SER A 317 10.18 26.59 -21.58
N THR A 318 9.18 27.20 -22.25
CA THR A 318 7.86 27.44 -21.68
C THR A 318 7.10 26.14 -21.41
N ILE A 319 7.10 25.17 -22.34
CA ILE A 319 6.52 23.83 -22.12
C ILE A 319 7.21 23.13 -20.94
N MET A 320 8.54 23.20 -20.87
CA MET A 320 9.29 22.62 -19.75
C MET A 320 8.94 23.27 -18.41
N LYS A 321 8.74 24.59 -18.37
CA LYS A 321 8.27 25.33 -17.19
C LYS A 321 6.87 24.87 -16.77
N ILE A 322 5.95 24.69 -17.72
CA ILE A 322 4.59 24.19 -17.46
C ILE A 322 4.63 22.77 -16.89
N LEU A 323 5.38 21.85 -17.50
CA LEU A 323 5.52 20.46 -17.03
C LEU A 323 6.11 20.38 -15.61
N SER A 324 7.07 21.25 -15.31
CA SER A 324 7.72 21.35 -14.01
C SER A 324 6.80 21.90 -12.92
N LYS A 325 6.15 23.05 -13.17
CA LYS A 325 5.46 23.83 -12.13
C LYS A 325 4.02 23.41 -11.88
N THR A 326 3.30 22.95 -12.90
CA THR A 326 1.84 22.70 -12.81
C THR A 326 1.49 21.66 -11.75
N GLY A 327 2.23 20.55 -11.72
CA GLY A 327 1.90 19.44 -10.81
C GLY A 327 2.08 19.78 -9.33
N LEU A 328 3.04 20.64 -8.98
CA LEU A 328 3.24 21.11 -7.60
C LEU A 328 2.25 22.23 -7.23
N LEU A 329 2.03 23.21 -8.11
CA LEU A 329 1.09 24.31 -7.85
C LEU A 329 -0.36 23.84 -7.72
N LEU A 330 -0.75 22.83 -8.49
CA LEU A 330 -2.14 22.32 -8.49
C LEU A 330 -2.31 21.06 -7.64
N VAL A 331 -1.30 20.66 -6.85
CA VAL A 331 -1.36 19.44 -6.03
C VAL A 331 -2.55 19.46 -5.06
N GLY A 332 -2.95 20.66 -4.60
CA GLY A 332 -4.09 20.89 -3.72
C GLY A 332 -5.39 20.25 -4.22
N ILE A 333 -5.64 20.20 -5.53
CA ILE A 333 -6.84 19.57 -6.12
C ILE A 333 -6.90 18.08 -5.73
N PHE A 334 -5.79 17.37 -5.89
CA PHE A 334 -5.71 15.95 -5.54
C PHE A 334 -5.84 15.72 -4.03
N PHE A 335 -5.36 16.66 -3.21
CA PHE A 335 -5.61 16.65 -1.77
C PHE A 335 -7.09 16.81 -1.43
N CYS A 336 -7.81 17.70 -2.10
CA CYS A 336 -9.26 17.86 -1.91
C CYS A 336 -10.01 16.57 -2.28
N MET A 337 -9.72 16.03 -3.48
CA MET A 337 -10.27 14.77 -3.98
C MET A 337 -10.04 13.61 -3.01
N ASN A 338 -8.79 13.44 -2.54
CA ASN A 338 -8.42 12.36 -1.63
C ASN A 338 -8.99 12.57 -0.23
N THR A 339 -9.19 13.81 0.22
CA THR A 339 -9.87 14.11 1.48
C THR A 339 -11.33 13.65 1.42
N ILE A 340 -12.06 14.00 0.36
CA ILE A 340 -13.45 13.56 0.18
C ILE A 340 -13.53 12.04 0.02
N LYS A 341 -12.61 11.45 -0.76
CA LYS A 341 -12.49 9.99 -0.90
C LYS A 341 -12.29 9.30 0.45
N TYR A 342 -11.38 9.82 1.27
CA TYR A 342 -11.08 9.28 2.60
C TYR A 342 -12.30 9.32 3.53
N LEU A 343 -13.13 10.36 3.43
CA LEU A 343 -14.37 10.49 4.17
C LEU A 343 -15.51 9.61 3.63
N GLY A 344 -15.38 9.13 2.40
CA GLY A 344 -16.36 8.30 1.69
C GLY A 344 -17.38 9.10 0.89
N GLY A 345 -17.01 10.31 0.43
CA GLY A 345 -17.85 11.15 -0.43
C GLY A 345 -17.51 11.03 -1.93
N ASN A 346 -18.20 11.81 -2.76
CA ASN A 346 -17.99 11.83 -4.21
C ASN A 346 -16.68 12.52 -4.59
N ILE A 347 -15.77 11.79 -5.23
CA ILE A 347 -14.44 12.28 -5.65
C ILE A 347 -14.56 13.42 -6.66
N LEU A 348 -15.53 13.36 -7.58
CA LEU A 348 -15.75 14.39 -8.61
C LEU A 348 -16.14 15.73 -8.00
N LEU A 349 -16.92 15.71 -6.93
CA LEU A 349 -17.23 16.91 -6.16
C LEU A 349 -15.96 17.53 -5.57
N GLY A 350 -15.06 16.70 -5.03
CA GLY A 350 -13.77 17.15 -4.52
C GLY A 350 -12.87 17.74 -5.61
N ALA A 351 -12.90 17.17 -6.80
CA ALA A 351 -12.16 17.70 -7.95
C ALA A 351 -12.70 19.09 -8.34
N LEU A 352 -14.02 19.24 -8.44
CA LEU A 352 -14.66 20.51 -8.77
C LEU A 352 -14.38 21.60 -7.71
N LEU A 353 -14.54 21.27 -6.43
CA LEU A 353 -14.22 22.20 -5.33
C LEU A 353 -12.74 22.62 -5.37
N GLY A 354 -11.84 21.68 -5.63
CA GLY A 354 -10.41 21.96 -5.80
C GLY A 354 -10.13 22.89 -6.99
N LEU A 355 -10.71 22.61 -8.16
CA LEU A 355 -10.57 23.44 -9.36
C LEU A 355 -11.04 24.88 -9.14
N ILE A 356 -12.13 25.06 -8.38
CA ILE A 356 -12.66 26.39 -8.07
C ILE A 356 -11.68 27.20 -7.21
N LEU A 357 -10.92 26.58 -6.30
CA LEU A 357 -9.95 27.29 -5.44
C LEU A 357 -8.65 27.71 -6.15
N VAL A 358 -8.29 27.02 -7.24
CA VAL A 358 -7.12 27.35 -8.09
C VAL A 358 -7.53 28.02 -9.41
N SER A 359 -8.75 28.48 -9.49
CA SER A 359 -9.28 29.00 -10.74
C SER A 359 -8.43 30.16 -11.26
N ARG A 360 -8.08 30.09 -12.56
CA ARG A 360 -7.36 31.19 -13.22
C ARG A 360 -8.16 32.49 -13.24
N PHE A 361 -9.48 32.41 -13.05
CA PHE A 361 -10.36 33.57 -12.97
C PHE A 361 -10.12 34.44 -11.73
N TYR A 362 -9.34 33.97 -10.74
CA TYR A 362 -8.90 34.83 -9.65
C TYR A 362 -7.83 35.83 -10.06
N PHE A 363 -7.08 35.60 -11.16
CA PHE A 363 -6.00 36.49 -11.56
C PHE A 363 -6.52 37.58 -12.50
N GLN A 364 -6.25 38.84 -12.15
CA GLN A 364 -6.53 40.01 -12.98
C GLN A 364 -5.38 41.02 -12.92
N THR A 365 -5.41 42.01 -13.79
CA THR A 365 -4.51 43.16 -13.73
C THR A 365 -5.05 44.14 -12.69
N GLY A 366 -4.25 44.47 -11.67
CA GLY A 366 -4.69 45.29 -10.53
C GLY A 366 -3.92 46.58 -10.38
N THR A 367 -4.40 47.45 -9.49
CA THR A 367 -3.67 48.64 -9.05
C THR A 367 -2.65 48.28 -7.97
N SER A 368 -1.46 48.88 -8.04
CA SER A 368 -0.45 48.83 -6.98
C SER A 368 -0.48 50.05 -6.06
N ASP A 369 -1.37 51.00 -6.33
CA ASP A 369 -1.51 52.21 -5.55
C ASP A 369 -2.45 51.97 -4.35
N SER A 370 -1.91 52.09 -3.14
CA SER A 370 -2.62 51.85 -1.88
C SER A 370 -3.81 52.76 -1.68
N ASP A 371 -3.78 53.97 -2.25
CA ASP A 371 -4.87 54.94 -2.13
C ASP A 371 -6.09 54.56 -2.98
N LEU A 372 -5.89 53.65 -3.94
CA LEU A 372 -6.94 53.12 -4.82
C LEU A 372 -7.57 51.82 -4.28
N TYR A 373 -7.14 51.33 -3.11
CA TYR A 373 -7.68 50.10 -2.53
C TYR A 373 -9.11 50.31 -2.02
N LYS A 374 -10.07 49.66 -2.69
CA LYS A 374 -11.48 49.65 -2.27
C LYS A 374 -12.00 48.22 -2.24
N PHE A 375 -13.00 47.95 -1.41
CA PHE A 375 -13.62 46.62 -1.36
C PHE A 375 -14.00 46.16 -2.78
N GLY A 376 -13.53 44.99 -3.20
CA GLY A 376 -13.80 44.42 -4.51
C GLY A 376 -12.89 44.92 -5.64
N THR A 377 -11.87 45.75 -5.39
CA THR A 377 -10.83 46.04 -6.40
C THR A 377 -9.76 44.96 -6.39
N TYR A 378 -9.27 44.56 -7.56
CA TYR A 378 -8.09 43.70 -7.64
C TYR A 378 -6.84 44.53 -7.37
N ILE A 379 -6.09 44.16 -6.33
CA ILE A 379 -4.90 44.87 -5.88
C ILE A 379 -3.65 44.05 -6.15
N GLN A 380 -2.54 44.72 -6.39
CA GLN A 380 -1.20 44.14 -6.42
C GLN A 380 -0.29 44.96 -5.50
N ASP A 381 -0.39 44.67 -4.21
CA ASP A 381 0.35 45.40 -3.19
C ASP A 381 1.84 45.08 -3.25
N LYS A 382 2.68 46.12 -3.39
CA LYS A 382 4.13 45.97 -3.49
C LYS A 382 4.84 45.82 -2.15
N ASN A 383 4.23 46.29 -1.06
CA ASN A 383 4.84 46.30 0.28
C ASN A 383 4.64 44.95 0.99
N TYR A 384 3.46 44.35 0.81
CA TYR A 384 3.05 43.08 1.40
C TYR A 384 2.93 41.96 0.37
N HIS A 385 3.12 42.28 -0.91
CA HIS A 385 3.20 41.32 -2.01
C HIS A 385 1.95 40.45 -2.18
N ILE A 386 0.79 41.09 -2.07
CA ILE A 386 -0.51 40.43 -2.13
C ILE A 386 -1.17 40.79 -3.46
N SER A 387 -1.51 39.76 -4.22
CA SER A 387 -2.32 39.89 -5.43
C SER A 387 -3.67 39.23 -5.20
N GLY A 388 -4.75 40.00 -5.27
CA GLY A 388 -6.08 39.47 -5.01
C GLY A 388 -7.16 40.53 -4.97
N TRP A 389 -8.40 40.09 -4.78
CA TRP A 389 -9.55 40.96 -4.60
C TRP A 389 -9.56 41.51 -3.18
N TYR A 390 -9.32 42.82 -3.03
CA TYR A 390 -9.24 43.47 -1.74
C TYR A 390 -10.57 43.35 -0.98
N LEU A 391 -10.48 42.96 0.28
CA LEU A 391 -11.60 42.89 1.21
C LEU A 391 -11.56 44.09 2.16
N PHE A 392 -10.55 44.14 3.02
CA PHE A 392 -10.36 45.18 4.01
C PHE A 392 -8.88 45.22 4.40
N SER A 393 -8.45 46.28 5.07
CA SER A 393 -7.11 46.36 5.64
C SER A 393 -7.15 46.28 7.16
N ILE A 394 -6.09 45.73 7.75
CA ILE A 394 -5.83 45.78 9.19
C ILE A 394 -4.56 46.60 9.38
N GLY A 395 -4.71 47.87 9.75
CA GLY A 395 -3.62 48.85 9.65
C GLY A 395 -3.21 49.03 8.18
N ASP A 396 -1.91 48.98 7.90
CA ASP A 396 -1.37 49.11 6.54
C ASP A 396 -1.52 47.84 5.69
N PHE A 397 -1.90 46.71 6.30
CA PHE A 397 -1.90 45.41 5.61
C PHE A 397 -3.21 45.16 4.86
N PRO A 398 -3.20 44.94 3.53
CA PRO A 398 -4.39 44.62 2.77
C PRO A 398 -4.73 43.13 2.84
N VAL A 399 -5.95 42.80 3.25
CA VAL A 399 -6.50 41.43 3.19
C VAL A 399 -7.26 41.27 1.88
N ALA A 400 -6.93 40.23 1.12
CA ALA A 400 -7.51 39.99 -0.20
C ALA A 400 -7.87 38.52 -0.42
N VAL A 401 -8.89 38.27 -1.23
CA VAL A 401 -9.20 36.95 -1.77
C VAL A 401 -8.24 36.66 -2.92
N LYS A 402 -7.45 35.59 -2.77
CA LYS A 402 -6.47 35.13 -3.75
C LYS A 402 -6.72 33.67 -4.11
N SER A 403 -6.14 33.22 -5.23
CA SER A 403 -6.09 31.79 -5.52
C SER A 403 -5.22 31.06 -4.50
N TYR A 404 -5.53 29.79 -4.23
CA TYR A 404 -4.77 28.97 -3.28
C TYR A 404 -3.73 28.07 -3.98
N GLU A 405 -3.16 28.53 -5.09
CA GLU A 405 -2.10 27.78 -5.78
C GLU A 405 -0.93 27.46 -4.83
N GLY A 406 -0.41 26.24 -4.92
CA GLY A 406 0.69 25.74 -4.07
C GLY A 406 0.31 25.46 -2.60
N SER A 407 -0.93 25.74 -2.18
CA SER A 407 -1.38 25.47 -0.81
C SER A 407 -2.03 24.09 -0.69
N ILE A 408 -1.86 23.42 0.46
CA ILE A 408 -2.49 22.11 0.72
C ILE A 408 -3.63 22.23 1.73
N LEU A 409 -3.44 23.02 2.79
CA LEU A 409 -4.38 23.13 3.91
C LEU A 409 -5.79 23.61 3.51
N PRO A 410 -5.95 24.65 2.65
CA PRO A 410 -7.27 25.10 2.21
C PRO A 410 -8.07 24.00 1.51
N PHE A 411 -7.41 23.16 0.73
CA PHE A 411 -8.04 22.06 -0.03
C PHE A 411 -8.49 20.93 0.87
N ILE A 412 -7.70 20.60 1.89
CA ILE A 412 -8.10 19.62 2.91
C ILE A 412 -9.31 20.17 3.66
N PHE A 413 -9.27 21.43 4.10
CA PHE A 413 -10.39 22.08 4.79
C PHE A 413 -11.67 22.06 3.94
N VAL A 414 -11.59 22.47 2.67
CA VAL A 414 -12.71 22.43 1.72
C VAL A 414 -13.19 21.02 1.47
N GLY A 415 -12.30 20.03 1.41
CA GLY A 415 -12.70 18.63 1.30
C GLY A 415 -13.50 18.15 2.51
N PHE A 416 -13.06 18.49 3.73
CA PHE A 416 -13.81 18.16 4.95
C PHE A 416 -15.15 18.89 4.99
N LEU A 417 -15.15 20.21 4.80
CA LEU A 417 -16.35 21.03 4.85
C LEU A 417 -17.35 20.58 3.77
N GLY A 418 -16.90 20.42 2.53
CA GLY A 418 -17.72 19.98 1.41
C GLY A 418 -18.37 18.62 1.65
N PHE A 419 -17.64 17.66 2.24
CA PHE A 419 -18.22 16.36 2.61
C PHE A 419 -19.33 16.48 3.68
N TYR A 420 -19.09 17.26 4.74
CA TYR A 420 -20.09 17.42 5.80
C TYR A 420 -21.30 18.24 5.34
N VAL A 421 -21.09 19.26 4.51
CA VAL A 421 -22.15 20.05 3.89
C VAL A 421 -22.98 19.20 2.94
N ASP A 422 -22.35 18.40 2.05
CA ASP A 422 -23.05 17.45 1.17
C ASP A 422 -23.94 16.49 1.96
N LYS A 423 -23.39 15.89 3.02
CA LYS A 423 -24.15 15.01 3.90
C LYS A 423 -25.28 15.74 4.61
N TRP A 424 -25.06 16.96 5.08
CA TRP A 424 -26.06 17.75 5.78
C TRP A 424 -27.21 18.15 4.85
N ILE A 425 -26.92 18.67 3.65
CA ILE A 425 -27.94 19.03 2.66
C ILE A 425 -28.79 17.82 2.28
N LYS A 426 -28.16 16.64 2.13
CA LYS A 426 -28.85 15.38 1.88
C LYS A 426 -29.85 14.98 2.97
N THR A 427 -29.69 15.43 4.23
CA THR A 427 -30.62 15.05 5.31
C THR A 427 -31.96 15.77 5.27
N TRP A 428 -32.03 16.98 4.70
CA TRP A 428 -33.24 17.80 4.73
C TRP A 428 -33.82 18.09 3.34
N MET A 429 -33.06 17.89 2.26
CA MET A 429 -33.52 18.24 0.91
C MET A 429 -34.44 17.18 0.28
N PRO A 430 -35.64 17.56 -0.21
CA PRO A 430 -36.54 16.66 -0.95
C PRO A 430 -35.92 16.12 -2.24
N SER A 431 -36.25 14.87 -2.58
CA SER A 431 -35.65 14.13 -3.72
C SER A 431 -35.87 14.77 -5.10
N THR A 432 -36.96 15.52 -5.30
CA THR A 432 -37.29 16.19 -6.58
C THR A 432 -36.35 17.36 -6.90
N ILE A 433 -35.98 18.16 -5.89
CA ILE A 433 -35.05 19.28 -6.05
C ILE A 433 -33.58 18.87 -5.83
N ASP A 434 -33.39 17.71 -5.20
CA ASP A 434 -32.08 17.19 -4.82
C ASP A 434 -31.09 17.11 -5.98
N VAL A 435 -31.57 16.56 -7.10
CA VAL A 435 -30.77 16.29 -8.30
C VAL A 435 -30.17 17.58 -8.88
N VAL A 436 -30.87 18.71 -8.73
CA VAL A 436 -30.48 19.99 -9.33
C VAL A 436 -29.73 20.86 -8.33
N PHE A 437 -30.22 20.98 -7.09
CA PHE A 437 -29.77 22.01 -6.16
C PHE A 437 -28.71 21.56 -5.16
N ARG A 438 -28.50 20.24 -4.95
CA ARG A 438 -27.53 19.78 -3.93
C ARG A 438 -26.14 20.28 -4.21
N TYR A 439 -25.59 19.94 -5.36
CA TYR A 439 -24.20 20.26 -5.67
C TYR A 439 -23.93 21.76 -5.78
N PRO A 440 -24.78 22.59 -6.42
CA PRO A 440 -24.63 24.05 -6.38
C PRO A 440 -24.61 24.62 -4.95
N LEU A 441 -25.52 24.18 -4.07
CA LEU A 441 -25.55 24.64 -2.69
C LEU A 441 -24.32 24.18 -1.89
N VAL A 442 -23.87 22.94 -2.09
CA VAL A 442 -22.62 22.45 -1.48
C VAL A 442 -21.46 23.34 -1.90
N ILE A 443 -21.34 23.66 -3.19
CA ILE A 443 -20.26 24.51 -3.71
C ILE A 443 -20.30 25.89 -3.07
N ILE A 444 -21.45 26.56 -3.08
CA ILE A 444 -21.59 27.92 -2.52
C ILE A 444 -21.26 27.93 -1.02
N ILE A 445 -21.87 27.04 -0.24
CA ILE A 445 -21.71 26.96 1.21
C ILE A 445 -20.30 26.52 1.61
N THR A 446 -19.55 25.87 0.71
CA THR A 446 -18.19 25.44 1.00
C THR A 446 -17.16 26.48 0.56
N ILE A 447 -17.29 27.03 -0.66
CA ILE A 447 -16.30 27.93 -1.25
C ILE A 447 -16.38 29.33 -0.62
N VAL A 448 -17.58 29.89 -0.44
CA VAL A 448 -17.72 31.27 0.07
C VAL A 448 -17.09 31.42 1.48
N PRO A 449 -17.38 30.56 2.47
CA PRO A 449 -16.70 30.64 3.76
C PRO A 449 -15.20 30.38 3.69
N THR A 450 -14.74 29.62 2.69
CA THR A 450 -13.31 29.41 2.50
C THR A 450 -12.64 30.68 1.99
N LEU A 451 -13.17 31.31 0.93
CA LEU A 451 -12.57 32.52 0.36
C LEU A 451 -12.61 33.70 1.35
N PHE A 452 -13.77 33.93 1.96
CA PHE A 452 -14.02 35.11 2.80
C PHE A 452 -13.73 34.87 4.29
N GLY A 453 -13.63 33.62 4.74
CA GLY A 453 -13.30 33.28 6.13
C GLY A 453 -11.88 32.74 6.26
N LEU A 454 -11.58 31.62 5.60
CA LEU A 454 -10.25 30.99 5.68
C LEU A 454 -9.16 31.88 5.05
N GLY A 455 -9.46 32.59 3.96
CA GLY A 455 -8.55 33.55 3.32
C GLY A 455 -7.98 34.59 4.28
N PRO A 456 -8.82 35.44 4.91
CA PRO A 456 -8.37 36.39 5.92
C PRO A 456 -7.59 35.74 7.07
N ILE A 457 -8.02 34.58 7.56
CA ILE A 457 -7.32 33.85 8.64
C ILE A 457 -5.90 33.46 8.19
N LEU A 458 -5.74 32.96 6.96
CA LEU A 458 -4.44 32.58 6.42
C LEU A 458 -3.56 33.81 6.21
N SER A 459 -4.11 34.92 5.70
CA SER A 459 -3.37 36.18 5.57
C SER A 459 -2.88 36.69 6.94
N LEU A 460 -3.69 36.58 8.00
CA LEU A 460 -3.25 36.91 9.36
C LEU A 460 -2.10 36.03 9.86
N ILE A 461 -2.15 34.72 9.55
CA ILE A 461 -1.07 33.80 9.86
C ILE A 461 0.20 34.16 9.07
N GLU A 462 0.06 34.49 7.78
CA GLU A 462 1.16 34.95 6.92
C GLU A 462 1.84 36.19 7.50
N ILE A 463 1.08 37.21 7.95
CA ILE A 463 1.61 38.40 8.65
C ILE A 463 2.39 38.01 9.90
N GLY A 464 1.77 37.18 10.74
CA GLY A 464 2.35 36.76 12.01
C GLY A 464 3.68 36.04 11.79
N VAL A 465 3.72 35.16 10.80
CA VAL A 465 4.92 34.42 10.41
C VAL A 465 5.98 35.36 9.81
N ALA A 466 5.63 36.24 8.88
CA ALA A 466 6.58 37.18 8.28
C ALA A 466 7.25 38.09 9.32
N LYS A 467 6.45 38.69 10.23
CA LYS A 467 6.96 39.52 11.33
C LYS A 467 7.81 38.72 12.31
N ALA A 468 7.36 37.52 12.69
CA ALA A 468 8.13 36.64 13.58
C ALA A 468 9.47 36.26 12.95
N ILE A 469 9.48 35.92 11.66
CA ILE A 469 10.68 35.54 10.94
C ILE A 469 11.64 36.72 10.80
N GLY A 470 11.16 37.91 10.43
CA GLY A 470 12.00 39.12 10.39
C GLY A 470 12.57 39.53 11.74
N PHE A 471 11.88 39.21 12.85
CA PHE A 471 12.42 39.38 14.21
C PHE A 471 13.49 38.32 14.54
N ILE A 472 13.21 37.06 14.21
CA ILE A 472 14.10 35.92 14.45
C ILE A 472 15.38 36.02 13.60
N GLU A 473 15.31 36.53 12.36
CA GLU A 473 16.47 36.70 11.47
C GLU A 473 17.58 37.56 12.09
N LYS A 474 17.21 38.54 12.92
CA LYS A 474 18.14 39.47 13.56
C LYS A 474 18.84 38.88 14.78
N TRP A 475 18.50 37.65 15.19
CA TRP A 475 19.11 37.03 16.36
C TRP A 475 20.59 36.70 16.12
N PRO A 476 21.46 36.89 17.13
CA PRO A 476 22.90 36.74 16.97
C PRO A 476 23.29 35.28 16.68
N ILE A 477 24.49 35.12 16.08
CA ILE A 477 25.14 33.81 15.85
C ILE A 477 24.34 32.89 14.91
N GLY A 478 23.38 33.43 14.14
CA GLY A 478 22.57 32.62 13.23
C GLY A 478 21.53 31.73 13.94
N LEU A 479 21.28 31.93 15.25
CA LEU A 479 20.28 31.18 16.02
C LEU A 479 18.90 31.23 15.36
N GLY A 480 18.55 32.38 14.79
CA GLY A 480 17.27 32.53 14.12
C GLY A 480 17.11 31.65 12.88
N VAL A 481 18.16 31.57 12.06
CA VAL A 481 18.22 30.69 10.90
C VAL A 481 18.15 29.22 11.32
N GLY A 482 18.78 28.87 12.45
CA GLY A 482 18.69 27.55 13.07
C GLY A 482 17.28 27.16 13.50
N ILE A 483 16.59 28.05 14.21
CA ILE A 483 15.20 27.82 14.67
C ILE A 483 14.27 27.67 13.46
N PHE A 484 14.44 28.51 12.44
CA PHE A 484 13.68 28.38 11.20
C PHE A 484 13.91 27.02 10.54
N ALA A 485 15.16 26.59 10.39
CA ALA A 485 15.52 25.28 9.84
C ALA A 485 14.95 24.11 10.65
N LEU A 486 14.82 24.25 11.98
CA LEU A 486 14.22 23.25 12.85
C LEU A 486 12.71 23.07 12.60
N ILE A 487 12.00 24.18 12.34
CA ILE A 487 10.53 24.22 12.27
C ILE A 487 10.00 23.95 10.86
N ILE A 488 10.78 24.27 9.82
CA ILE A 488 10.27 24.23 8.45
C ILE A 488 9.86 22.82 8.00
N GLN A 489 10.60 21.77 8.39
CA GLN A 489 10.29 20.38 8.01
C GLN A 489 9.00 19.84 8.66
N PRO A 490 8.71 20.13 9.94
CA PRO A 490 7.36 19.97 10.49
C PRO A 490 6.27 20.69 9.69
N LEU A 491 6.51 21.92 9.22
CA LEU A 491 5.56 22.64 8.36
C LEU A 491 5.42 22.04 6.96
N VAL A 492 6.43 21.32 6.46
CA VAL A 492 6.35 20.51 5.23
C VAL A 492 5.30 19.42 5.38
N ILE A 493 5.27 18.73 6.53
CA ILE A 493 4.24 17.71 6.83
C ILE A 493 2.84 18.32 6.87
N MET A 494 2.72 19.57 7.33
CA MET A 494 1.43 20.26 7.40
C MET A 494 1.04 20.93 6.08
N GLY A 495 1.94 20.99 5.09
CA GLY A 495 1.70 21.66 3.82
C GLY A 495 1.60 23.19 3.90
N VAL A 496 1.99 23.79 5.03
CA VAL A 496 1.95 25.24 5.27
C VAL A 496 3.25 25.92 4.82
N HIS A 497 4.34 25.15 4.73
CA HIS A 497 5.67 25.64 4.36
C HIS A 497 5.71 26.41 3.03
N VAL A 498 4.90 26.05 2.01
CA VAL A 498 4.90 26.75 0.72
C VAL A 498 4.47 28.21 0.89
N ALA A 499 3.42 28.47 1.67
CA ALA A 499 2.97 29.84 1.96
C ALA A 499 4.06 30.64 2.70
N VAL A 500 4.76 29.98 3.63
CA VAL A 500 5.90 30.58 4.35
C VAL A 500 7.04 30.91 3.38
N TYR A 501 7.46 29.96 2.54
CA TYR A 501 8.54 30.18 1.57
C TYR A 501 8.18 31.27 0.56
N VAL A 502 6.98 31.25 -0.02
CA VAL A 502 6.52 32.28 -0.95
C VAL A 502 6.63 33.65 -0.30
N THR A 503 6.09 33.82 0.92
CA THR A 503 6.15 35.09 1.66
C THR A 503 7.58 35.59 1.85
N LEU A 504 8.53 34.68 2.15
CA LEU A 504 9.93 35.03 2.35
C LEU A 504 10.71 35.28 1.06
N GLN A 505 10.24 34.75 -0.07
CA GLN A 505 10.88 34.91 -1.37
C GLN A 505 10.44 36.17 -2.09
N VAL A 506 9.33 36.81 -1.72
CA VAL A 506 8.82 37.92 -2.52
C VAL A 506 9.70 39.18 -2.57
N PRO A 507 10.42 39.56 -1.49
CA PRO A 507 11.41 40.63 -1.60
C PRO A 507 12.48 40.36 -2.66
N LEU A 508 12.88 39.09 -2.84
CA LEU A 508 13.84 38.65 -3.88
C LEU A 508 13.23 38.63 -5.29
N LEU A 509 11.92 38.38 -5.42
CA LEU A 509 11.21 38.42 -6.72
C LEU A 509 11.11 39.83 -7.30
N SER A 510 11.20 40.86 -6.45
CA SER A 510 11.12 42.27 -6.85
C SER A 510 12.42 42.77 -7.52
N GLY A 511 13.44 41.92 -7.61
CA GLY A 511 14.70 42.22 -8.31
C GLY A 511 15.66 43.14 -7.55
N ASP A 512 15.38 43.46 -6.29
CA ASP A 512 16.23 44.32 -5.46
C ASP A 512 17.42 43.50 -4.88
N PRO A 513 18.67 43.80 -5.25
CA PRO A 513 19.86 43.11 -4.74
C PRO A 513 20.11 43.33 -3.24
N THR A 514 19.46 44.33 -2.63
CA THR A 514 19.54 44.63 -1.19
C THR A 514 18.60 43.74 -0.35
N ALA A 515 17.63 43.07 -0.98
CA ALA A 515 16.66 42.16 -0.34
C ALA A 515 17.22 40.74 -0.09
N ALA A 516 18.53 40.62 0.15
CA ALA A 516 19.18 39.32 0.31
C ALA A 516 18.71 38.62 1.60
N SER A 517 18.22 37.38 1.49
CA SER A 517 17.67 36.63 2.63
C SER A 517 18.71 35.70 3.25
N LEU A 518 18.88 35.81 4.57
CA LEU A 518 19.74 34.92 5.36
C LEU A 518 18.96 33.68 5.87
N ILE A 519 17.65 33.77 5.95
CA ILE A 519 16.78 32.69 6.47
C ILE A 519 16.50 31.59 5.45
N LEU A 520 16.30 31.93 4.17
CA LEU A 520 15.97 30.95 3.13
C LEU A 520 17.02 29.81 3.00
N PRO A 521 18.34 30.10 3.04
CA PRO A 521 19.38 29.07 3.09
C PRO A 521 19.23 28.07 4.25
N GLY A 522 18.78 28.53 5.42
CA GLY A 522 18.47 27.66 6.56
C GLY A 522 17.38 26.63 6.24
N GLY A 523 16.41 26.99 5.40
CA GLY A 523 15.41 26.06 4.89
C GLY A 523 16.02 24.87 4.15
N GLN A 524 17.06 25.12 3.33
CA GLN A 524 17.79 24.07 2.62
C GLN A 524 18.71 23.28 3.54
N ALA A 525 19.28 23.90 4.60
CA ALA A 525 19.98 23.15 5.63
C ALA A 525 19.07 22.06 6.22
N ALA A 526 17.78 22.35 6.42
CA ALA A 526 16.80 21.39 6.89
C ALA A 526 16.54 20.24 5.89
N VAL A 527 16.52 20.54 4.58
CA VAL A 527 16.44 19.53 3.51
C VAL A 527 17.62 18.56 3.59
N TRP A 528 18.84 19.09 3.63
CA TRP A 528 20.06 18.28 3.75
C TRP A 528 20.12 17.48 5.05
N GLY A 529 19.54 17.99 6.13
CA GLY A 529 19.37 17.27 7.39
C GLY A 529 18.46 16.05 7.24
N GLN A 530 17.33 16.19 6.53
CA GLN A 530 16.44 15.05 6.25
C GLN A 530 17.06 14.01 5.33
N ILE A 531 17.82 14.44 4.31
CA ILE A 531 18.61 13.55 3.44
C ILE A 531 19.66 12.80 4.27
N GLY A 532 20.43 13.50 5.10
CA GLY A 532 21.43 12.90 5.96
C GLY A 532 20.83 11.91 6.96
N ALA A 533 19.65 12.20 7.52
CA ALA A 533 18.95 11.26 8.39
C ALA A 533 18.55 9.99 7.63
N ALA A 534 18.06 10.11 6.38
CA ALA A 534 17.71 8.96 5.55
C ALA A 534 18.95 8.13 5.17
N ILE A 535 20.08 8.77 4.86
CA ILE A 535 21.37 8.09 4.63
C ILE A 535 21.84 7.39 5.90
N GLY A 536 21.69 8.01 7.07
CA GLY A 536 21.96 7.37 8.36
C GLY A 536 21.11 6.11 8.57
N VAL A 537 19.82 6.16 8.22
CA VAL A 537 18.95 4.97 8.23
C VAL A 537 19.42 3.92 7.21
N LEU A 538 19.87 4.32 6.02
CA LEU A 538 20.39 3.42 4.99
C LEU A 538 21.63 2.64 5.46
N ILE A 539 22.53 3.30 6.19
CA ILE A 539 23.72 2.69 6.80
C ILE A 539 23.30 1.70 7.89
N MET A 540 22.36 2.09 8.75
CA MET A 540 21.94 1.32 9.92
C MET A 540 21.03 0.14 9.58
N THR A 541 20.19 0.28 8.56
CA THR A 541 19.19 -0.74 8.25
C THR A 541 19.84 -1.97 7.65
N LYS A 542 19.32 -3.14 8.00
CA LYS A 542 19.77 -4.44 7.47
C LYS A 542 18.76 -5.06 6.50
N ASN A 543 17.57 -4.46 6.39
CA ASN A 543 16.51 -4.91 5.50
C ASN A 543 16.75 -4.39 4.08
N TRP A 544 17.11 -5.28 3.16
CA TRP A 544 17.41 -4.92 1.76
C TRP A 544 16.20 -4.35 1.00
N ASN A 545 14.98 -4.76 1.34
CA ASN A 545 13.78 -4.18 0.72
C ASN A 545 13.66 -2.70 1.11
N PHE A 546 13.87 -2.40 2.39
CA PHE A 546 13.83 -1.03 2.87
C PHE A 546 15.01 -0.18 2.34
N LYS A 547 16.23 -0.76 2.22
CA LYS A 547 17.36 -0.10 1.55
C LYS A 547 17.01 0.35 0.13
N SER A 548 16.32 -0.50 -0.63
CA SER A 548 15.92 -0.18 -2.00
C SER A 548 14.95 0.99 -2.07
N VAL A 549 14.05 1.11 -1.09
CA VAL A 549 13.11 2.25 -0.98
C VAL A 549 13.89 3.54 -0.73
N ILE A 550 14.79 3.54 0.27
CA ILE A 550 15.59 4.72 0.61
C ILE A 550 16.40 5.18 -0.61
N LEU A 551 17.11 4.26 -1.27
CA LEU A 551 17.90 4.55 -2.47
C LEU A 551 17.06 5.13 -3.61
N GLY A 552 15.82 4.68 -3.79
CA GLY A 552 14.91 5.22 -4.81
C GLY A 552 14.44 6.65 -4.53
N THR A 553 14.38 7.06 -3.27
CA THR A 553 13.90 8.41 -2.87
C THR A 553 15.00 9.48 -2.82
N LEU A 554 16.27 9.10 -2.68
CA LEU A 554 17.39 10.03 -2.55
C LEU A 554 17.55 11.02 -3.72
N PRO A 555 17.45 10.60 -5.01
CA PRO A 555 17.64 11.53 -6.12
C PRO A 555 16.67 12.70 -6.10
N SER A 556 15.37 12.46 -5.85
CA SER A 556 14.36 13.53 -5.80
C SER A 556 14.62 14.51 -4.65
N ALA A 557 15.02 14.01 -3.49
CA ALA A 557 15.30 14.86 -2.34
C ALA A 557 16.57 15.70 -2.52
N ALA A 558 17.58 15.20 -3.24
CA ALA A 558 18.79 15.95 -3.55
C ALA A 558 18.51 17.24 -4.36
N PHE A 559 17.37 17.31 -5.06
CA PHE A 559 16.88 18.51 -5.74
C PHE A 559 15.86 19.32 -4.93
N GLY A 560 15.80 19.10 -3.60
CA GLY A 560 14.95 19.89 -2.70
C GLY A 560 13.58 19.29 -2.38
N ILE A 561 13.15 18.24 -3.08
CA ILE A 561 11.81 17.62 -2.86
C ILE A 561 11.87 16.60 -1.72
N THR A 562 11.76 17.11 -0.49
CA THR A 562 11.91 16.31 0.74
C THR A 562 10.77 15.35 1.03
N GLU A 563 9.58 15.60 0.48
CA GLU A 563 8.35 14.82 0.74
C GLU A 563 8.56 13.33 0.46
N THR A 564 9.33 13.02 -0.58
CA THR A 564 9.63 11.64 -0.99
C THR A 564 10.36 10.85 0.10
N ILE A 565 11.32 11.48 0.78
CA ILE A 565 12.07 10.88 1.90
C ILE A 565 11.31 10.98 3.22
N LEU A 566 10.64 12.12 3.46
CA LEU A 566 9.87 12.34 4.69
C LEU A 566 8.83 11.24 4.87
N TYR A 567 7.99 11.02 3.85
CA TYR A 567 6.93 10.01 3.91
C TYR A 567 7.45 8.59 3.63
N GLY A 568 8.49 8.43 2.81
CA GLY A 568 9.04 7.12 2.46
C GLY A 568 9.90 6.49 3.56
N VAL A 569 10.60 7.31 4.36
CA VAL A 569 11.68 6.83 5.26
C VAL A 569 11.55 7.43 6.66
N ASN A 570 11.60 8.76 6.79
CA ASN A 570 11.89 9.40 8.07
C ASN A 570 10.70 9.41 9.04
N ILE A 571 9.49 9.70 8.55
CA ILE A 571 8.26 9.73 9.36
C ILE A 571 7.84 8.31 9.82
N PRO A 572 7.81 7.28 8.95
CA PRO A 572 7.47 5.91 9.38
C PRO A 572 8.33 5.41 10.54
N LYS A 573 9.59 5.86 10.62
CA LYS A 573 10.54 5.51 11.68
C LYS A 573 10.54 6.50 12.86
N GLY A 574 9.94 7.67 12.69
CA GLY A 574 9.72 8.70 13.71
C GLY A 574 10.99 9.43 14.17
N ARG A 575 11.96 8.71 14.72
CA ARG A 575 13.22 9.29 15.22
C ARG A 575 14.08 9.94 14.13
N PRO A 576 14.28 9.33 12.95
CA PRO A 576 15.10 9.95 11.89
C PRO A 576 14.57 11.32 11.46
N PHE A 577 13.25 11.51 11.44
CA PHE A 577 12.65 12.81 11.14
C PHE A 577 13.08 13.90 12.13
N ALA A 578 13.01 13.62 13.44
CA ALA A 578 13.42 14.57 14.47
C ALA A 578 14.93 14.87 14.40
N ILE A 579 15.75 13.85 14.15
CA ILE A 579 17.19 14.00 13.97
C ILE A 579 17.50 14.89 12.77
N GLY A 580 16.79 14.71 11.65
CA GLY A 580 16.94 15.56 10.47
C GLY A 580 16.58 17.03 10.75
N CYS A 581 15.56 17.30 11.57
CA CYS A 581 15.21 18.66 11.97
C CYS A 581 16.29 19.31 12.85
N VAL A 582 16.82 18.56 13.82
CA VAL A 582 17.90 19.04 14.70
C VAL A 582 19.18 19.29 13.91
N ALA A 583 19.56 18.38 13.02
CA ALA A 583 20.72 18.56 12.17
C ALA A 583 20.55 19.74 11.18
N GLY A 584 19.33 19.91 10.65
CA GLY A 584 18.93 21.10 9.92
C GLY A 584 19.15 22.39 10.69
N ALA A 585 18.78 22.42 11.96
CA ALA A 585 19.01 23.54 12.86
C ALA A 585 20.51 23.84 13.01
N VAL A 586 21.34 22.82 13.21
CA VAL A 586 22.80 22.98 13.32
C VAL A 586 23.39 23.56 12.04
N GLY A 587 23.01 23.03 10.87
CA GLY A 587 23.44 23.59 9.59
C GLY A 587 22.94 25.02 9.35
N GLY A 588 21.69 25.31 9.77
CA GLY A 588 21.10 26.64 9.70
C GLY A 588 21.84 27.67 10.58
N ILE A 589 22.24 27.29 11.80
CA ILE A 589 23.08 28.13 12.68
C ILE A 589 24.40 28.46 11.97
N VAL A 590 25.07 27.46 11.40
CA VAL A 590 26.34 27.66 10.68
C VAL A 590 26.15 28.62 9.51
N MET A 591 25.14 28.40 8.65
CA MET A 591 24.85 29.30 7.53
C MET A 591 24.52 30.72 7.98
N GLY A 592 23.72 30.86 9.04
CA GLY A 592 23.36 32.15 9.62
C GLY A 592 24.56 32.87 10.22
N SER A 593 25.44 32.17 10.92
CA SER A 593 26.65 32.74 11.52
C SER A 593 27.68 33.20 10.49
N LEU A 594 27.77 32.49 9.36
CA LEU A 594 28.70 32.79 8.28
C LEU A 594 28.12 33.81 7.28
N GLY A 595 26.83 34.16 7.42
CA GLY A 595 26.21 35.18 6.58
C GLY A 595 25.86 34.70 5.17
N ALA A 596 25.55 33.41 4.97
CA ALA A 596 25.18 32.88 3.66
C ALA A 596 23.87 33.51 3.15
N LYS A 597 23.95 34.53 2.29
CA LYS A 597 22.79 35.28 1.82
C LYS A 597 22.35 34.84 0.42
N LEU A 598 21.09 34.46 0.29
CA LEU A 598 20.48 34.23 -1.02
C LEU A 598 20.14 35.57 -1.67
N ARG A 599 20.53 35.75 -2.95
CA ARG A 599 20.31 36.99 -3.70
C ARG A 599 19.44 36.78 -4.94
N ARG A 600 19.42 35.56 -5.49
CA ARG A 600 18.63 35.19 -6.66
C ARG A 600 17.89 33.89 -6.39
N LEU A 601 16.63 33.82 -6.80
CA LEU A 601 15.86 32.58 -6.70
C LEU A 601 16.32 31.60 -7.77
N VAL A 602 16.64 30.39 -7.33
CA VAL A 602 17.13 29.30 -8.17
C VAL A 602 16.48 27.98 -7.74
N GLY A 603 16.82 26.88 -8.41
CA GLY A 603 16.37 25.55 -8.00
C GLY A 603 16.85 25.17 -6.60
N ASP A 604 16.09 24.32 -5.92
CA ASP A 604 16.41 23.85 -4.56
C ASP A 604 17.50 22.77 -4.52
N GLY A 605 17.90 22.37 -3.30
CA GLY A 605 18.83 21.27 -3.07
C GLY A 605 20.22 21.55 -3.65
N ILE A 606 20.71 20.66 -4.52
CA ILE A 606 22.05 20.74 -5.12
C ILE A 606 22.24 21.96 -6.05
N LEU A 607 21.15 22.52 -6.58
CA LEU A 607 21.20 23.67 -7.48
C LEU A 607 21.12 25.00 -6.72
N TYR A 608 20.78 24.97 -5.44
CA TYR A 608 20.61 26.15 -4.61
C TYR A 608 21.83 27.07 -4.51
N PRO A 609 23.10 26.57 -4.48
CA PRO A 609 24.29 27.43 -4.47
C PRO A 609 24.33 28.46 -5.61
N MET A 610 23.68 28.19 -6.75
CA MET A 610 23.69 29.09 -7.92
C MET A 610 23.01 30.44 -7.65
N GLY A 611 22.15 30.52 -6.64
CA GLY A 611 21.46 31.74 -6.23
C GLY A 611 22.24 32.61 -5.24
N LEU A 612 23.40 32.13 -4.79
CA LEU A 612 24.32 32.84 -3.91
C LEU A 612 25.54 33.33 -4.73
N ASP A 613 26.28 34.29 -4.18
CA ASP A 613 27.45 34.90 -4.84
C ASP A 613 28.72 34.69 -4.01
N GLY A 614 29.85 34.44 -4.69
CA GLY A 614 31.18 34.39 -4.06
C GLY A 614 31.27 33.49 -2.82
N LEU A 615 31.69 34.07 -1.68
CA LEU A 615 31.86 33.35 -0.42
C LEU A 615 30.55 32.79 0.15
N ASP A 616 29.40 33.39 -0.17
CA ASP A 616 28.09 32.93 0.32
C ASP A 616 27.78 31.50 -0.19
N GLN A 617 28.25 31.17 -1.41
CA GLN A 617 28.16 29.80 -1.96
C GLN A 617 28.96 28.80 -1.11
N LEU A 618 30.16 29.19 -0.71
CA LEU A 618 31.03 28.35 0.12
C LEU A 618 30.40 28.12 1.51
N TRP A 619 29.86 29.17 2.13
CA TRP A 619 29.17 29.10 3.42
C TRP A 619 27.93 28.21 3.38
N PHE A 620 27.17 28.30 2.28
CA PHE A 620 26.04 27.41 2.04
C PHE A 620 26.49 25.94 1.92
N VAL A 621 27.55 25.66 1.16
CA VAL A 621 28.04 24.28 1.01
C VAL A 621 28.52 23.73 2.35
N ILE A 622 29.27 24.52 3.12
CA ILE A 622 29.74 24.13 4.46
C ILE A 622 28.56 23.86 5.39
N GLY A 623 27.58 24.76 5.48
CA GLY A 623 26.41 24.57 6.32
C GLY A 623 25.57 23.34 5.92
N SER A 624 25.45 23.07 4.62
CA SER A 624 24.73 21.91 4.08
C SER A 624 25.45 20.60 4.43
N LEU A 625 26.79 20.58 4.30
CA LEU A 625 27.62 19.45 4.71
C LEU A 625 27.56 19.20 6.22
N VAL A 626 27.61 20.26 7.03
CA VAL A 626 27.44 20.15 8.48
C VAL A 626 26.09 19.55 8.83
N SER A 627 25.00 20.02 8.21
CA SER A 627 23.66 19.45 8.41
C SER A 627 23.61 17.96 8.04
N LEU A 628 24.12 17.61 6.85
CA LEU A 628 24.11 16.23 6.36
C LEU A 628 24.94 15.29 7.25
N ILE A 629 26.17 15.68 7.60
CA ILE A 629 27.07 14.87 8.44
C ILE A 629 26.50 14.73 9.85
N THR A 630 26.01 15.83 10.44
CA THR A 630 25.39 15.80 11.76
C THR A 630 24.19 14.86 11.79
N ALA A 631 23.34 14.90 10.77
CA ALA A 631 22.19 14.02 10.66
C ALA A 631 22.61 12.54 10.52
N ILE A 632 23.63 12.24 9.71
CA ILE A 632 24.15 10.88 9.55
C ILE A 632 24.68 10.36 10.88
N LEU A 633 25.56 11.13 11.55
CA LEU A 633 26.17 10.73 12.82
C LEU A 633 25.11 10.52 13.90
N LEU A 634 24.24 11.52 14.13
CA LEU A 634 23.17 11.43 15.13
C LEU A 634 22.23 10.26 14.84
N THR A 635 21.92 10.00 13.57
CA THR A 635 21.10 8.84 13.20
C THR A 635 21.82 7.55 13.51
N VAL A 636 23.08 7.38 13.10
CA VAL A 636 23.87 6.18 13.41
C VAL A 636 23.98 5.91 14.92
N PHE A 637 24.12 6.96 15.74
CA PHE A 637 24.25 6.81 17.20
C PHE A 637 22.90 6.62 17.93
N LEU A 638 21.86 7.35 17.55
CA LEU A 638 20.58 7.40 18.30
C LEU A 638 19.47 6.51 17.72
N TYR A 639 19.53 6.21 16.42
CA TYR A 639 18.54 5.37 15.76
C TYR A 639 18.86 3.90 15.95
N ARG A 640 17.83 3.12 16.27
CA ARG A 640 17.89 1.66 16.33
C ARG A 640 16.69 1.12 15.57
N GLU A 641 16.97 0.44 14.46
CA GLU A 641 15.95 -0.14 13.57
C GLU A 641 15.05 -1.13 14.30
N ARG A 642 15.67 -2.01 15.11
CA ARG A 642 15.00 -3.00 15.95
C ARG A 642 15.21 -2.66 17.42
N ILE A 643 14.14 -2.66 18.20
CA ILE A 643 14.23 -2.63 19.67
C ILE A 643 14.48 -4.07 20.12
N ASP A 644 15.57 -4.33 20.85
CA ASP A 644 15.83 -5.68 21.39
C ASP A 644 14.60 -6.24 22.13
N GLU A 645 14.30 -7.52 21.92
CA GLU A 645 13.14 -8.23 22.50
C GLU A 645 13.10 -8.05 24.02
N LYS A 646 14.27 -8.18 24.66
CA LYS A 646 14.49 -7.88 26.08
C LYS A 646 14.01 -6.47 26.45
N ARG A 647 14.49 -5.45 25.73
CA ARG A 647 14.17 -4.04 26.05
C ARG A 647 12.68 -3.78 25.85
N TYR A 648 12.08 -4.41 24.83
CA TYR A 648 10.66 -4.31 24.58
C TYR A 648 9.85 -4.99 25.69
N ALA A 649 10.18 -6.24 26.06
CA ALA A 649 9.55 -6.97 27.16
C ALA A 649 9.65 -6.20 28.48
N ILE A 650 10.82 -5.68 28.84
CA ILE A 650 11.01 -4.84 30.05
C ILE A 650 10.14 -3.58 30.00
N LYS A 651 10.00 -2.95 28.83
CA LYS A 651 9.13 -1.77 28.66
C LYS A 651 7.65 -2.12 28.84
N ILE A 652 7.20 -3.30 28.44
CA ILE A 652 5.84 -3.75 28.71
C ILE A 652 5.68 -4.15 30.18
N SER A 653 6.61 -4.92 30.73
CA SER A 653 6.63 -5.31 32.14
C SER A 653 6.61 -4.10 33.07
N SER A 654 7.36 -3.04 32.78
CA SER A 654 7.30 -1.79 33.56
C SER A 654 5.96 -1.06 33.45
N LYS A 655 5.29 -1.09 32.29
CA LYS A 655 3.93 -0.55 32.15
C LYS A 655 2.91 -1.38 32.95
N VAL A 656 3.04 -2.70 32.93
CA VAL A 656 2.20 -3.61 33.74
C VAL A 656 2.45 -3.36 35.23
N LYS A 657 3.71 -3.28 35.68
CA LYS A 657 4.07 -2.92 37.06
C LYS A 657 3.43 -1.59 37.47
N ARG A 658 3.56 -0.54 36.66
CA ARG A 658 2.92 0.77 36.90
C ARG A 658 1.41 0.69 36.91
N PHE A 659 0.80 -0.20 36.13
CA PHE A 659 -0.64 -0.38 36.12
C PHE A 659 -1.14 -1.02 37.42
N ILE A 660 -0.50 -2.10 37.86
CA ILE A 660 -0.86 -2.83 39.09
C ILE A 660 -0.60 -1.96 40.33
N THR A 661 0.58 -1.34 40.45
CA THR A 661 0.95 -0.48 41.60
C THR A 661 0.08 0.77 41.74
N ASN A 662 -0.50 1.23 40.63
CA ASN A 662 -1.44 2.35 40.66
C ASN A 662 -2.84 1.97 41.17
N ILE A 663 -3.13 0.67 41.35
CA ILE A 663 -4.41 0.14 41.83
C ILE A 663 -4.22 -0.52 43.21
N PHE A 664 -3.10 -1.20 43.45
CA PHE A 664 -2.75 -1.87 44.70
C PHE A 664 -1.40 -1.38 45.22
N VAL A 665 -1.41 -0.59 46.31
CA VAL A 665 -0.21 0.09 46.87
C VAL A 665 0.73 -0.90 47.58
N ASP A 666 0.20 -1.91 48.27
CA ASP A 666 0.98 -2.84 49.11
C ASP A 666 1.57 -4.06 48.37
N ALA A 667 1.24 -4.27 47.10
CA ALA A 667 1.61 -5.50 46.39
C ALA A 667 2.87 -5.37 45.51
N LYS A 668 3.76 -4.45 45.85
CA LYS A 668 4.92 -4.07 45.03
C LYS A 668 5.94 -5.21 44.85
N ASN A 669 6.17 -6.04 45.87
CA ASN A 669 7.24 -7.04 45.86
C ASN A 669 6.83 -8.41 45.28
N LYS A 670 5.57 -8.84 45.45
CA LYS A 670 5.11 -10.17 45.00
C LYS A 670 5.01 -10.27 43.47
N TYR A 671 4.38 -9.29 42.82
CA TYR A 671 4.16 -9.32 41.36
C TYR A 671 5.41 -8.99 40.54
N ASN A 672 6.38 -8.29 41.13
CA ASN A 672 7.66 -8.00 40.47
C ASN A 672 8.45 -9.27 40.17
N LYS A 673 8.41 -10.28 41.05
CA LYS A 673 9.17 -11.52 40.90
C LYS A 673 8.78 -12.31 39.64
N ASN A 674 7.47 -12.42 39.36
CA ASN A 674 6.98 -13.12 38.17
C ASN A 674 7.36 -12.40 36.87
N LEU A 675 7.21 -11.07 36.84
CA LEU A 675 7.60 -10.25 35.68
C LEU A 675 9.12 -10.20 35.47
N ASP A 676 9.90 -10.22 36.54
CA ASP A 676 11.37 -10.25 36.46
C ASP A 676 11.91 -11.62 36.04
N SER A 677 11.24 -12.70 36.44
CA SER A 677 11.50 -14.05 35.92
C SER A 677 11.24 -14.12 34.41
N LEU A 678 10.09 -13.62 33.96
CA LEU A 678 9.76 -13.55 32.53
C LEU A 678 10.82 -12.73 31.76
N ASN A 679 11.21 -11.55 32.28
CA ASN A 679 12.24 -10.73 31.64
C ASN A 679 13.60 -11.46 31.54
N LYS A 680 13.97 -12.33 32.49
CA LYS A 680 15.21 -13.13 32.43
C LYS A 680 15.18 -14.15 31.30
N GLU A 681 14.03 -14.74 30.99
CA GLU A 681 13.92 -15.68 29.87
C GLU A 681 14.11 -14.98 28.52
N PHE A 682 13.54 -13.78 28.35
CA PHE A 682 13.81 -12.94 27.19
C PHE A 682 15.31 -12.57 27.04
N ILE A 683 16.08 -12.55 28.13
CA ILE A 683 17.55 -12.36 28.06
C ILE A 683 18.22 -13.62 27.50
N SER A 684 17.78 -14.79 27.95
CA SER A 684 18.38 -16.07 27.57
C SER A 684 18.24 -16.37 26.07
N CYS A 685 17.14 -15.94 25.45
CA CYS A 685 16.87 -16.19 24.03
C CYS A 685 17.56 -15.22 23.05
N LYS A 686 18.39 -14.30 23.52
CA LYS A 686 18.97 -13.24 22.66
C LYS A 686 19.78 -13.80 21.49
N LYS A 687 20.43 -14.95 21.66
CA LYS A 687 21.29 -15.55 20.63
C LYS A 687 20.46 -16.06 19.45
N GLU A 688 19.39 -16.78 19.75
CA GLU A 688 18.49 -17.42 18.78
C GLU A 688 17.81 -16.39 17.88
N PHE A 689 17.36 -15.28 18.47
CA PHE A 689 16.77 -14.16 17.73
C PHE A 689 17.78 -13.48 16.79
N ASN A 690 19.04 -13.32 17.22
CA ASN A 690 20.08 -12.73 16.39
C ASN A 690 20.51 -13.66 15.24
N ASP A 691 20.56 -14.96 15.47
CA ASP A 691 20.90 -15.93 14.43
C ASP A 691 19.78 -16.02 13.37
N TYR A 692 18.52 -15.97 13.80
CA TYR A 692 17.39 -15.85 12.87
C TYR A 692 17.40 -14.52 12.09
N GLU A 693 17.75 -13.41 12.73
CA GLU A 693 17.91 -12.12 12.05
C GLU A 693 18.98 -12.18 10.94
N LYS A 694 20.13 -12.84 11.19
CA LYS A 694 21.18 -13.03 10.18
C LYS A 694 20.70 -13.88 9.01
N TYR A 695 19.87 -14.89 9.27
CA TYR A 695 19.24 -15.69 8.23
C TYR A 695 18.34 -14.82 7.33
N LEU A 696 17.44 -14.03 7.92
CA LEU A 696 16.53 -13.15 7.17
C LEU A 696 17.28 -12.10 6.33
N GLN A 697 18.42 -11.60 6.79
CA GLN A 697 19.26 -10.67 6.01
C GLN A 697 19.75 -11.30 4.70
N LYS A 698 20.19 -12.57 4.74
CA LYS A 698 20.67 -13.29 3.56
C LYS A 698 19.52 -13.56 2.59
N ILE A 699 18.37 -14.00 3.11
CA ILE A 699 17.18 -14.29 2.29
C ILE A 699 16.65 -13.03 1.60
N THR A 700 16.46 -11.94 2.35
CA THR A 700 15.94 -10.70 1.77
C THR A 700 16.87 -10.09 0.73
N LYS A 701 18.19 -10.32 0.82
CA LYS A 701 19.15 -9.93 -0.21
C LYS A 701 18.93 -10.68 -1.52
N ILE A 702 18.73 -12.00 -1.45
CA ILE A 702 18.47 -12.83 -2.62
C ILE A 702 17.11 -12.52 -3.23
N GLU A 703 16.07 -12.35 -2.40
CA GLU A 703 14.73 -11.96 -2.86
C GLU A 703 14.74 -10.63 -3.62
N ASN A 704 15.48 -9.64 -3.15
CA ASN A 704 15.61 -8.37 -3.86
C ASN A 704 16.34 -8.54 -5.22
N ARG A 705 17.35 -9.41 -5.30
CA ARG A 705 18.01 -9.75 -6.57
C ARG A 705 17.06 -10.45 -7.54
N LEU A 706 16.28 -11.41 -7.06
CA LEU A 706 15.23 -12.09 -7.85
C LEU A 706 14.22 -11.07 -8.39
N LEU A 707 13.72 -10.17 -7.54
CA LEU A 707 12.80 -9.10 -7.96
C LEU A 707 13.39 -8.21 -9.05
N LYS A 708 14.67 -7.85 -8.95
CA LYS A 708 15.35 -7.04 -10.00
C LYS A 708 15.46 -7.80 -11.33
N LEU A 709 15.71 -9.11 -11.30
CA LEU A 709 15.75 -9.93 -12.51
C LEU A 709 14.35 -10.05 -13.14
N GLU A 710 13.31 -10.28 -12.33
CA GLU A 710 11.93 -10.30 -12.82
C GLU A 710 11.54 -8.97 -13.46
N GLN A 711 11.86 -7.84 -12.84
CA GLN A 711 11.61 -6.51 -13.40
C GLN A 711 12.36 -6.30 -14.73
N LYS A 712 13.63 -6.71 -14.81
CA LYS A 712 14.40 -6.64 -16.06
C LYS A 712 13.76 -7.48 -17.17
N GLU A 713 13.27 -8.67 -16.82
CA GLU A 713 12.58 -9.55 -17.75
C GLU A 713 11.28 -8.92 -18.26
N GLU A 714 10.48 -8.41 -17.33
CA GLU A 714 9.20 -7.77 -17.61
C GLU A 714 9.36 -6.51 -18.48
N ILE A 715 10.35 -5.66 -18.19
CA ILE A 715 10.64 -4.46 -19.00
C ILE A 715 11.03 -4.84 -20.42
N LYS A 716 11.88 -5.87 -20.60
CA LYS A 716 12.33 -6.27 -21.93
C LYS A 716 11.23 -6.97 -22.72
N ARG A 717 10.44 -7.84 -22.08
CA ARG A 717 9.25 -8.45 -22.69
C ARG A 717 8.21 -7.39 -23.07
N LYS A 718 7.95 -6.39 -22.22
CA LYS A 718 7.05 -5.27 -22.53
C LYS A 718 7.54 -4.44 -23.72
N LYS A 719 8.83 -4.10 -23.79
CA LYS A 719 9.41 -3.40 -24.95
C LYS A 719 9.28 -4.19 -26.24
N LEU A 720 9.53 -5.50 -26.19
CA LEU A 720 9.38 -6.40 -27.34
C LEU A 720 7.91 -6.49 -27.77
N PHE A 721 6.98 -6.62 -26.82
CA PHE A 721 5.54 -6.59 -27.09
C PHE A 721 5.07 -5.27 -27.72
N GLU A 722 5.51 -4.12 -27.20
CA GLU A 722 5.21 -2.81 -27.80
C GLU A 722 5.81 -2.67 -29.22
N ALA A 723 7.01 -3.21 -29.47
CA ALA A 723 7.63 -3.23 -30.79
C ALA A 723 6.85 -4.14 -31.77
N ILE A 724 6.39 -5.30 -31.32
CA ILE A 724 5.53 -6.22 -32.09
C ILE A 724 4.21 -5.52 -32.44
N LYS A 725 3.57 -4.87 -31.46
CA LYS A 725 2.31 -4.13 -31.65
C LYS A 725 2.43 -2.97 -32.65
N ARG A 726 3.57 -2.26 -32.66
CA ARG A 726 3.85 -1.19 -33.65
C ARG A 726 4.02 -1.72 -35.08
N LEU A 727 4.34 -3.00 -35.24
CA LEU A 727 4.49 -3.66 -36.53
C LEU A 727 3.20 -4.36 -36.99
N GLU A 728 2.18 -4.48 -36.14
CA GLU A 728 0.87 -5.04 -36.51
C GLU A 728 0.13 -4.22 -37.56
N SER A 729 0.38 -2.90 -37.65
CA SER A 729 -0.27 -2.01 -38.61
C SER A 729 0.45 -1.89 -39.96
N LYS A 730 1.54 -2.64 -40.21
CA LYS A 730 2.37 -2.51 -41.42
C LYS A 730 2.33 -3.81 -42.24
N THR A 731 2.02 -3.68 -43.53
CA THR A 731 1.77 -4.80 -44.46
C THR A 731 2.96 -5.21 -45.34
N SER A 732 4.15 -4.61 -45.19
CA SER A 732 5.30 -4.97 -46.02
C SER A 732 5.99 -6.26 -45.55
N GLN A 733 6.47 -7.10 -46.48
CA GLN A 733 7.12 -8.40 -46.19
C GLN A 733 8.30 -8.26 -45.20
N SER A 734 9.13 -7.22 -45.35
CA SER A 734 10.22 -6.91 -44.41
C SER A 734 9.73 -6.59 -42.98
N SER A 735 8.51 -6.06 -42.83
CA SER A 735 7.90 -5.79 -41.52
C SER A 735 7.34 -7.07 -40.89
N ILE A 736 6.90 -8.04 -41.70
CA ILE A 736 6.41 -9.35 -41.26
C ILE A 736 7.57 -10.20 -40.75
N ASP A 737 8.70 -10.22 -41.47
CA ASP A 737 9.90 -10.96 -41.03
C ASP A 737 10.45 -10.38 -39.71
N LYS A 738 10.57 -9.05 -39.62
CA LYS A 738 10.97 -8.36 -38.38
C LYS A 738 10.01 -8.61 -37.22
N LYS A 739 8.70 -8.73 -37.50
CA LYS A 739 7.69 -9.07 -36.49
C LYS A 739 7.89 -10.49 -35.98
N ASN A 740 8.12 -11.45 -36.87
CA ASN A 740 8.38 -12.85 -36.51
C ASN A 740 9.68 -13.01 -35.71
N ASP A 741 10.73 -12.28 -36.09
CA ASP A 741 11.98 -12.22 -35.33
C ASP A 741 11.78 -11.65 -33.93
N LEU A 742 10.99 -10.58 -33.78
CA LEU A 742 10.69 -9.99 -32.47
C LEU A 742 9.80 -10.88 -31.60
N ILE A 743 8.85 -11.61 -32.20
CA ILE A 743 8.03 -12.62 -31.52
C ILE A 743 8.91 -13.78 -31.03
N SER A 744 9.82 -14.25 -31.87
CA SER A 744 10.83 -15.25 -31.49
C SER A 744 11.69 -14.75 -30.33
N LEU A 745 12.18 -13.52 -30.40
CA LEU A 745 12.97 -12.90 -29.33
C LEU A 745 12.16 -12.72 -28.03
N TYR A 746 10.88 -12.38 -28.13
CA TYR A 746 9.96 -12.27 -27.00
C TYR A 746 9.74 -13.62 -26.31
N ASN A 747 9.52 -14.67 -27.09
CA ASN A 747 9.27 -16.02 -26.58
C ASN A 747 10.54 -16.66 -26.00
N GLN A 748 11.71 -16.39 -26.60
CA GLN A 748 13.00 -16.95 -26.16
C GLN A 748 13.61 -16.20 -24.98
N PHE A 749 13.30 -14.91 -24.80
CA PHE A 749 13.92 -14.11 -23.76
C PHE A 749 13.41 -14.49 -22.36
N SER A 750 14.21 -15.29 -21.66
CA SER A 750 14.01 -15.63 -20.25
C SER A 750 15.27 -15.43 -19.43
N LEU A 751 15.12 -14.91 -18.22
CA LEU A 751 16.18 -14.86 -17.22
C LEU A 751 16.08 -16.06 -16.25
N GLU A 752 15.36 -17.12 -16.65
CA GLU A 752 15.09 -18.30 -15.80
C GLU A 752 16.36 -19.00 -15.33
N LYS A 753 17.44 -19.04 -16.12
CA LYS A 753 18.72 -19.61 -15.66
C LYS A 753 19.32 -18.85 -14.48
N GLU A 754 19.28 -17.51 -14.51
CA GLU A 754 19.78 -16.67 -13.41
C GLU A 754 18.86 -16.72 -12.19
N LYS A 755 17.54 -16.75 -12.41
CA LYS A 755 16.56 -16.93 -11.33
C LYS A 755 16.70 -18.30 -10.67
N LEU A 756 16.88 -19.37 -11.44
CA LEU A 756 17.08 -20.73 -10.94
C LEU A 756 18.34 -20.79 -10.06
N LYS A 757 19.44 -20.18 -10.49
CA LYS A 757 20.67 -20.10 -9.69
C LYS A 757 20.43 -19.40 -8.34
N LEU A 758 19.72 -18.27 -8.34
CA LEU A 758 19.38 -17.56 -7.10
C LEU A 758 18.37 -18.32 -6.22
N ASN A 759 17.43 -19.05 -6.83
CA ASN A 759 16.49 -19.91 -6.11
C ASN A 759 17.19 -21.10 -5.46
N LEU A 760 18.17 -21.71 -6.13
CA LEU A 760 19.03 -22.75 -5.57
C LEU A 760 19.87 -22.19 -4.41
N GLU A 761 20.48 -21.00 -4.56
CA GLU A 761 21.19 -20.31 -3.47
C GLU A 761 20.26 -20.03 -2.28
N LYS A 762 19.02 -19.59 -2.53
CA LYS A 762 17.99 -19.38 -1.49
C LYS A 762 17.64 -20.69 -0.77
N GLN A 763 17.47 -21.79 -1.51
CA GLN A 763 17.19 -23.11 -0.95
C GLN A 763 18.35 -23.62 -0.11
N GLU A 764 19.59 -23.49 -0.60
CA GLU A 764 20.79 -23.89 0.13
C GLU A 764 20.94 -23.14 1.45
N ILE A 765 20.81 -21.81 1.43
CA ILE A 765 20.85 -20.99 2.65
C ILE A 765 19.72 -21.38 3.61
N THR A 766 18.53 -21.68 3.10
CA THR A 766 17.41 -22.13 3.93
C THR A 766 17.68 -23.50 4.55
N ASN A 767 18.25 -24.43 3.78
CA ASN A 767 18.62 -25.77 4.26
C ASN A 767 19.70 -25.70 5.35
N THR A 768 20.76 -24.93 5.14
CA THR A 768 21.86 -24.75 6.10
C THR A 768 21.37 -24.09 7.41
N ASN A 769 20.32 -23.27 7.36
CA ASN A 769 19.75 -22.59 8.53
C ASN A 769 18.46 -23.25 9.07
N LYS A 770 18.10 -24.47 8.62
CA LYS A 770 16.89 -25.18 9.11
C LYS A 770 16.82 -25.28 10.63
N LEU A 771 17.94 -25.59 11.28
CA LEU A 771 18.02 -25.69 12.74
C LEU A 771 17.74 -24.34 13.41
N VAL A 772 18.27 -23.24 12.85
CA VAL A 772 18.07 -21.88 13.36
C VAL A 772 16.58 -21.49 13.28
N ILE A 773 15.94 -21.78 12.15
CA ILE A 773 14.51 -21.49 11.93
C ILE A 773 13.65 -22.29 12.92
N LYS A 774 13.92 -23.59 13.06
CA LYS A 774 13.17 -24.46 13.98
C LYS A 774 13.33 -24.01 15.44
N THR A 775 14.56 -23.74 15.85
CA THR A 775 14.87 -23.27 17.21
C THR A 775 14.17 -21.94 17.51
N TYR A 776 14.16 -21.00 16.56
CA TYR A 776 13.46 -19.73 16.70
C TYR A 776 11.95 -19.92 16.89
N GLN A 777 11.31 -20.75 16.07
CA GLN A 777 9.87 -21.04 16.17
C GLN A 777 9.49 -21.72 17.50
N GLU A 778 10.33 -22.65 17.97
CA GLU A 778 10.15 -23.31 19.27
C GLU A 778 10.28 -22.31 20.43
N LYS A 779 11.28 -21.42 20.38
CA LYS A 779 11.48 -20.38 21.40
C LYS A 779 10.36 -19.33 21.43
N ILE A 780 9.82 -18.93 20.28
CA ILE A 780 8.64 -18.05 20.24
C ILE A 780 7.45 -18.73 20.92
N LYS A 781 7.17 -20.00 20.59
CA LYS A 781 6.06 -20.74 21.20
C LYS A 781 6.23 -20.87 22.72
N ASP A 782 7.44 -21.18 23.18
CA ASP A 782 7.78 -21.25 24.61
C ASP A 782 7.54 -19.90 25.31
N LEU A 783 8.08 -18.81 24.75
CA LEU A 783 7.93 -17.46 25.31
C LEU A 783 6.47 -17.00 25.31
N ASP A 784 5.71 -17.21 24.23
CA ASP A 784 4.30 -16.84 24.15
C ASP A 784 3.46 -17.62 25.18
N SER A 785 3.75 -18.91 25.38
CA SER A 785 3.12 -19.73 26.43
C SER A 785 3.42 -19.19 27.82
N LYS A 786 4.68 -18.85 28.11
CA LYS A 786 5.09 -18.32 29.42
C LYS A 786 4.55 -16.92 29.69
N VAL A 787 4.46 -16.07 28.66
CA VAL A 787 3.75 -14.78 28.73
C VAL A 787 2.29 -15.00 29.07
N ALA A 788 1.61 -15.92 28.39
CA ALA A 788 0.21 -16.23 28.64
C ALA A 788 -0.02 -16.76 30.07
N ASN A 789 0.84 -17.64 30.56
CA ASN A 789 0.80 -18.16 31.93
C ASN A 789 1.05 -17.06 32.96
N THR A 790 2.08 -16.23 32.76
CA THR A 790 2.41 -15.12 33.68
C THR A 790 1.26 -14.12 33.78
N ILE A 791 0.66 -13.75 32.64
CA ILE A 791 -0.49 -12.83 32.63
C ILE A 791 -1.69 -13.48 33.31
N SER A 792 -1.97 -14.77 33.07
CA SER A 792 -3.09 -15.47 33.69
C SER A 792 -2.93 -15.60 35.21
N ILE A 793 -1.70 -15.82 35.70
CA ILE A 793 -1.39 -15.81 37.14
C ILE A 793 -1.66 -14.42 37.73
N LEU A 794 -1.15 -13.37 37.08
CA LEU A 794 -1.37 -12.00 37.53
C LEU A 794 -2.86 -11.61 37.51
N GLU A 795 -3.62 -12.07 36.51
CA GLU A 795 -5.08 -11.88 36.45
C GLU A 795 -5.79 -12.55 37.62
N LYS A 796 -5.44 -13.80 37.93
CA LYS A 796 -6.02 -14.52 39.08
C LYS A 796 -5.66 -13.85 40.42
N GLU A 797 -4.42 -13.39 40.57
CA GLU A 797 -3.97 -12.79 41.83
C GLU A 797 -4.43 -11.34 42.03
N THR A 798 -4.79 -10.61 40.96
CA THR A 798 -5.23 -9.21 41.04
C THR A 798 -6.72 -9.00 40.72
N ASN A 799 -7.40 -10.03 40.22
CA ASN A 799 -8.78 -10.00 39.71
C ASN A 799 -9.01 -8.94 38.59
N LEU A 800 -7.96 -8.57 37.86
CA LEU A 800 -8.00 -7.54 36.81
C LEU A 800 -8.01 -8.17 35.40
N GLN A 801 -9.19 -8.37 34.80
CA GLN A 801 -9.33 -8.90 33.43
C GLN A 801 -8.66 -8.05 32.34
N TYR A 802 -8.37 -6.77 32.62
CA TYR A 802 -7.76 -5.85 31.66
C TYR A 802 -6.26 -6.12 31.42
N LEU A 803 -5.60 -6.99 32.17
CA LEU A 803 -4.19 -7.34 31.96
C LEU A 803 -3.97 -8.06 30.62
N ASN A 804 -4.97 -8.78 30.11
CA ASN A 804 -5.00 -9.36 28.77
C ASN A 804 -4.70 -8.35 27.65
N ASN A 805 -5.06 -7.07 27.84
CA ASN A 805 -4.76 -6.02 26.86
C ASN A 805 -3.24 -5.78 26.65
N PHE A 806 -2.39 -6.26 27.57
CA PHE A 806 -0.93 -6.22 27.43
C PHE A 806 -0.34 -7.45 26.71
N LYS A 807 -1.10 -8.54 26.49
CA LYS A 807 -0.63 -9.72 25.72
C LYS A 807 -0.13 -9.32 24.34
N ASN A 808 -0.85 -8.44 23.65
CA ASN A 808 -0.43 -7.89 22.35
C ASN A 808 0.89 -7.11 22.44
N GLY A 809 1.18 -6.47 23.57
CA GLY A 809 2.46 -5.79 23.81
C GLY A 809 3.63 -6.75 23.94
N TYR A 810 3.44 -7.88 24.64
CA TYR A 810 4.45 -8.95 24.73
C TYR A 810 4.60 -9.73 23.43
N TRP A 811 3.51 -9.96 22.69
CA TRP A 811 3.56 -10.56 21.36
C TRP A 811 4.43 -9.72 20.41
N ASN A 812 4.29 -8.38 20.46
CA ASN A 812 5.17 -7.49 19.70
C ASN A 812 6.65 -7.62 20.12
N ALA A 813 6.92 -7.98 21.37
CA ALA A 813 8.27 -8.24 21.84
C ALA A 813 8.79 -9.59 21.34
N THR A 814 7.98 -10.65 21.30
CA THR A 814 8.38 -11.97 20.79
C THR A 814 8.49 -12.02 19.26
N HIS A 815 7.81 -11.13 18.54
CA HIS A 815 7.82 -11.10 17.06
C HIS A 815 8.58 -9.89 16.49
N THR A 816 9.47 -9.28 17.29
CA THR A 816 10.16 -8.03 16.90
C THR A 816 10.97 -8.18 15.61
N VAL A 817 11.62 -9.34 15.40
CA VAL A 817 12.39 -9.62 14.17
C VAL A 817 11.45 -9.62 12.97
N ASP A 818 10.39 -10.41 13.00
CA ASP A 818 9.43 -10.51 11.87
C ASP A 818 8.75 -9.18 11.56
N ILE A 819 8.41 -8.40 12.60
CA ILE A 819 7.88 -7.05 12.48
C ILE A 819 8.88 -6.11 11.79
N SER A 820 10.18 -6.19 12.15
CA SER A 820 11.21 -5.32 11.58
C SER A 820 11.51 -5.61 10.10
N TYR A 821 11.33 -6.85 9.67
CA TYR A 821 11.46 -7.26 8.26
C TYR A 821 10.15 -7.13 7.47
N GLY A 822 9.04 -6.84 8.14
CA GLY A 822 7.73 -6.59 7.54
C GLY A 822 6.90 -7.85 7.27
N TYR A 823 7.30 -9.00 7.81
CA TYR A 823 6.54 -10.26 7.76
C TYR A 823 5.33 -10.22 8.70
N GLU A 824 5.40 -9.46 9.78
CA GLU A 824 4.35 -9.32 10.78
C GLU A 824 4.04 -7.85 11.09
N ASP A 825 2.87 -7.60 11.69
CA ASP A 825 2.43 -6.25 12.07
C ASP A 825 2.39 -6.06 13.58
N MET A 826 2.78 -4.87 14.06
CA MET A 826 2.62 -4.55 15.48
C MET A 826 1.14 -4.61 15.87
N ARG A 827 0.82 -5.50 16.80
CA ARG A 827 -0.51 -5.59 17.41
C ARG A 827 -0.75 -4.39 18.33
N LEU A 828 -1.94 -3.81 18.24
CA LEU A 828 -2.35 -2.73 19.13
C LEU A 828 -2.54 -3.27 20.55
N TYR A 829 -2.02 -2.54 21.53
CA TYR A 829 -2.15 -2.86 22.95
C TYR A 829 -2.46 -1.58 23.75
N GLY A 830 -3.23 -1.71 24.82
CA GLY A 830 -3.71 -0.61 25.64
C GLY A 830 -5.23 -0.56 25.76
N PHE A 831 -5.72 0.39 26.56
CA PHE A 831 -7.12 0.46 26.97
C PHE A 831 -7.96 1.40 26.10
N SER A 832 -9.16 0.97 25.74
CA SER A 832 -10.23 1.77 25.15
C SER A 832 -10.72 2.88 26.11
N LYS A 833 -11.54 3.81 25.60
CA LYS A 833 -12.08 4.91 26.42
C LYS A 833 -12.99 4.41 27.55
N SER A 834 -13.79 3.36 27.33
CA SER A 834 -14.65 2.75 28.34
C SER A 834 -13.83 2.06 29.43
N GLU A 835 -12.87 1.23 29.04
CA GLU A 835 -11.98 0.53 29.98
C GLU A 835 -11.18 1.52 30.83
N LYS A 836 -10.69 2.64 30.25
CA LYS A 836 -10.02 3.70 31.04
C LYS A 836 -10.93 4.32 32.10
N LYS A 837 -12.24 4.40 31.85
CA LYS A 837 -13.22 4.95 32.80
C LYS A 837 -13.49 3.94 33.92
N GLU A 838 -13.63 2.67 33.58
CA GLU A 838 -13.78 1.57 34.56
C GLU A 838 -12.53 1.42 35.46
N ILE A 839 -11.34 1.48 34.88
CA ILE A 839 -10.06 1.48 35.61
C ILE A 839 -9.98 2.68 36.57
N LYS A 840 -10.47 3.86 36.17
CA LYS A 840 -10.51 5.05 37.04
C LYS A 840 -11.45 4.83 38.24
N ASN A 841 -12.55 4.12 38.04
CA ASN A 841 -13.49 3.77 39.11
C ASN A 841 -12.91 2.71 40.06
N LEU A 842 -12.19 1.71 39.55
CA LEU A 842 -11.48 0.71 40.36
C LEU A 842 -10.42 1.34 41.29
N LYS A 843 -9.71 2.38 40.80
CA LYS A 843 -8.78 3.16 41.63
C LYS A 843 -9.46 3.90 42.79
N LEU A 844 -10.72 4.31 42.63
CA LEU A 844 -11.47 4.99 43.68
C LEU A 844 -12.00 4.00 44.74
N GLN A 845 -12.19 2.74 44.36
CA GLN A 845 -12.62 1.67 45.26
C GLN A 845 -11.46 1.07 46.06
N GLY A 846 -10.23 1.02 45.51
CA GLY A 846 -9.02 0.53 46.20
C GLY A 846 -8.35 1.51 47.17
N VAL A 847 -8.97 2.66 47.46
CA VAL A 847 -8.53 3.64 48.49
C VAL A 847 -9.43 3.56 49.75
N LYS A 848 -10.31 2.56 49.83
CA LYS A 848 -11.07 2.23 51.06
C LYS A 848 -10.47 1.05 51.78
#